data_AF-A0A7G3AHH0-F1
#
_entry.id   AF-A0A7G3AHH0-F1
#
_cell.length_a   1.000
_cell.length_b   1.000
_cell.length_c   1.000
_cell.angle_alpha   90.00
_cell.angle_beta   90.00
_cell.angle_gamma   90.00
#
_symmetry.space_group_name_H-M   'P 1'
#
loop_
_entity.id
_entity.type
_entity.pdbx_description
1 polymer ?
#
loop_
_entity_poly.entity_id
_entity_poly.type
_entity_poly.pdbx_seq_one_letter_code
_entity_poly.pdbx_strand_id
1 'polypeptide(L)'
;MDFGNDWMTAKHSTGTTIMAVEFKDGVIIGADSRTSTGTYVANRVTDKLTKITDHIYCCRSGSAADTQAIAGIVAYSLNFHENQTGEEPLVSEAAAEFKKYCYNYRDELVAGIIVAGWDKRHGGQVYSIPLGGMCVRDKVTIGGSGSSYVYGFIKEYFKENMEQEECVEFVKKTIFHAMHHDGSSGGVCRIGIITKDGVERRTSGGSDKAGLRKVVTTMALRHILRSAVQKRVLRTSWQPLRCMSHYPIDENLYGLSTEQQQLRQTVFNFLQKELAPYAQEIDKENNFKNLREFWKKSGELGLLGISAPTEYEGTGGSYLDQCIVYEEISRVSGAIGLSYGAHVSLCLNQLKRLGTDEQKEKYLPKLCSGEHMGALAMSEPNAGSDVVSMRTSAEKKGDYYILNGSKFWITNGPDADTIIVYAKTNFSGPAKHGITAFIVEKDFPGFRVGQKLDKLGIRGSNTGELFFEDCKVPAKNILGQEGKGVYVLMSGLDYERLLLASGPVGLMQAACDVAFDYAHQRKAFGQRIGEFQLIQAKMADMYTLIVASRCYLYSVARAVDAGTANAKDCAGVILYTAENATKLGLDCIQILGGNGYINEYPAGRIMRDAKLYEIGAGTSEVRRLVIGRTLNNEYNEQQQLRQTVFNFLQKELAPYAQEIDKEDNFKNLREFWKKIGSLGLLGVTTPIEYGGTGGSYLDQCIVIEELGRASGAISNSYVANVSLCMNQLKRLGTEEQKEKYLPKLCTGEHMGALAMSEPNAGSDVVSMRTRAEKKGDYYILNGSKFWITNGPDADTLIVYAKTNFSGPPKYGITAFIIEKDFPGFKRGRKLDKMGMRGSSTGELIFEDCKVPAKNVLGEDGKGVYVLMTGLDYERLLLAATPLGIMQAACDVAFDYAHQRKAFGQRIGEFQLIQAKMADMYTLMVASRCYLYNAARAVDAGIANAKDCAGVLLYTAENATKLGLDCIQILGGNGYINEYPAGRLLRDAKFFEIGGGTSEIRRLVIAKMADMYTLMVASRCYLYNAARAVDAGIANAKDCAGVLLYTAENATKLGLDCVQILGGNGYINEYPAGRLLRDAKFFEIGGGTSEIRRLVIGRTLNREYK
;
A
#
# COMPACT_ATOMS: atom_id res chain seq x y z
N MET A 1 -35.77 3.88 -46.15
CA MET A 1 -34.40 3.83 -46.68
C MET A 1 -34.06 5.25 -47.05
N ASP A 2 -33.11 5.86 -46.36
CA ASP A 2 -32.67 7.22 -46.65
C ASP A 2 -31.14 7.27 -46.39
N PHE A 3 -30.36 7.05 -47.44
CA PHE A 3 -28.89 7.08 -47.43
C PHE A 3 -28.43 8.47 -47.86
N GLY A 4 -28.65 9.48 -47.00
CA GLY A 4 -28.62 10.89 -47.39
C GLY A 4 -27.40 11.73 -46.95
N ASN A 5 -26.28 11.14 -46.53
CA ASN A 5 -25.06 11.91 -46.23
C ASN A 5 -23.85 11.34 -46.97
N ASP A 6 -23.08 12.20 -47.64
CA ASP A 6 -21.82 11.83 -48.29
C ASP A 6 -20.83 11.25 -47.26
N TRP A 7 -20.14 10.16 -47.63
CA TRP A 7 -19.27 9.32 -46.78
C TRP A 7 -18.30 10.14 -45.91
N MET A 8 -17.77 11.22 -46.49
CA MET A 8 -16.79 12.11 -45.85
C MET A 8 -17.44 13.21 -45.01
N THR A 9 -18.67 13.62 -45.33
CA THR A 9 -19.39 14.73 -44.67
C THR A 9 -20.37 14.27 -43.58
N ALA A 10 -20.62 12.96 -43.44
CA ALA A 10 -21.41 12.40 -42.35
C ALA A 10 -20.84 12.69 -40.95
N LYS A 11 -21.72 12.90 -39.97
CA LYS A 11 -21.39 13.31 -38.58
C LYS A 11 -20.30 12.43 -37.95
N HIS A 12 -19.27 13.07 -37.40
CA HIS A 12 -18.13 12.40 -36.76
C HIS A 12 -18.26 12.39 -35.23
N SER A 13 -17.76 11.33 -34.60
CA SER A 13 -17.69 11.18 -33.14
C SER A 13 -16.52 10.27 -32.75
N THR A 14 -16.26 10.12 -31.47
CA THR A 14 -15.13 9.38 -30.90
C THR A 14 -15.44 7.89 -30.78
N GLY A 15 -15.12 7.09 -31.79
CA GLY A 15 -15.15 5.62 -31.67
C GLY A 15 -13.89 4.97 -32.21
N THR A 16 -13.67 3.68 -31.91
CA THR A 16 -12.54 2.92 -32.48
C THR A 16 -12.91 1.52 -32.99
N THR A 17 -14.18 1.14 -32.99
CA THR A 17 -14.66 -0.19 -33.39
C THR A 17 -14.51 -0.39 -34.89
N ILE A 18 -13.86 -1.49 -35.28
CA ILE A 18 -13.71 -1.94 -36.68
C ILE A 18 -14.07 -3.41 -36.79
N MET A 19 -14.67 -3.83 -37.90
CA MET A 19 -15.11 -5.20 -38.11
C MET A 19 -15.02 -5.58 -39.58
N ALA A 20 -14.81 -6.85 -39.87
CA ALA A 20 -14.99 -7.41 -41.21
C ALA A 20 -15.63 -8.80 -41.14
N VAL A 21 -16.44 -9.13 -42.13
CA VAL A 21 -17.08 -10.44 -42.29
C VAL A 21 -17.07 -10.87 -43.75
N GLU A 22 -16.80 -12.13 -43.99
CA GLU A 22 -16.78 -12.76 -45.31
C GLU A 22 -18.15 -13.32 -45.68
N PHE A 23 -18.51 -13.20 -46.96
CA PHE A 23 -19.65 -13.88 -47.58
C PHE A 23 -19.23 -14.52 -48.90
N LYS A 24 -20.13 -15.27 -49.54
CA LYS A 24 -19.80 -16.13 -50.70
C LYS A 24 -19.06 -15.39 -51.84
N ASP A 25 -19.47 -14.16 -52.15
CA ASP A 25 -18.98 -13.41 -53.31
C ASP A 25 -18.17 -12.15 -52.92
N GLY A 26 -17.75 -12.01 -51.65
CA GLY A 26 -17.02 -10.82 -51.20
C GLY A 26 -16.84 -10.70 -49.68
N VAL A 27 -16.54 -9.48 -49.23
CA VAL A 27 -16.41 -9.14 -47.80
C VAL A 27 -17.16 -7.86 -47.45
N ILE A 28 -17.67 -7.78 -46.22
CA ILE A 28 -18.25 -6.57 -45.64
C ILE A 28 -17.31 -6.06 -44.56
N ILE A 29 -16.86 -4.82 -44.68
CA ILE A 29 -16.10 -4.10 -43.64
C ILE A 29 -16.98 -3.05 -42.98
N GLY A 30 -16.77 -2.80 -41.69
CA GLY A 30 -17.53 -1.82 -40.94
C GLY A 30 -16.69 -1.09 -39.90
N ALA A 31 -16.99 0.19 -39.66
CA ALA A 31 -16.39 0.95 -38.60
C ALA A 31 -17.33 2.02 -38.02
N ASP A 32 -17.15 2.35 -36.74
CA ASP A 32 -17.70 3.58 -36.17
C ASP A 32 -16.88 4.83 -36.58
N SER A 33 -17.45 6.02 -36.45
CA SER A 33 -16.81 7.28 -36.86
C SER A 33 -15.61 7.65 -35.97
N ARG A 34 -14.66 8.46 -36.47
CA ARG A 34 -13.49 8.96 -35.69
C ARG A 34 -13.22 10.45 -35.90
N THR A 35 -13.10 11.17 -34.79
CA THR A 35 -12.08 12.22 -34.58
C THR A 35 -11.00 11.64 -33.66
N SER A 36 -9.70 11.79 -33.98
CA SER A 36 -8.63 11.20 -33.16
C SER A 36 -7.97 12.21 -32.21
N THR A 37 -7.63 11.77 -31.00
CA THR A 37 -6.58 12.37 -30.15
C THR A 37 -5.37 11.43 -30.11
N GLY A 38 -4.19 11.94 -30.45
CA GLY A 38 -2.90 11.29 -30.24
C GLY A 38 -1.92 12.25 -29.57
N THR A 39 -0.75 11.75 -29.13
CA THR A 39 0.25 12.48 -28.34
C THR A 39 0.74 13.79 -28.96
N TYR A 40 0.58 13.97 -30.29
CA TYR A 40 1.01 15.15 -31.04
C TYR A 40 -0.07 15.79 -31.96
N VAL A 41 -1.25 15.19 -32.12
CA VAL A 41 -2.33 15.76 -32.96
C VAL A 41 -3.71 15.42 -32.37
N ALA A 42 -4.47 16.43 -31.99
CA ALA A 42 -5.87 16.31 -31.58
C ALA A 42 -6.82 16.77 -32.70
N ASN A 43 -7.96 16.10 -32.85
CA ASN A 43 -9.14 16.49 -33.63
C ASN A 43 -9.08 16.37 -35.17
N ARG A 44 -8.35 15.41 -35.75
CA ARG A 44 -8.47 15.10 -37.19
C ARG A 44 -9.49 13.99 -37.47
N VAL A 45 -10.38 14.24 -38.42
CA VAL A 45 -11.28 13.22 -39.00
C VAL A 45 -10.46 12.32 -39.92
N THR A 46 -10.57 11.00 -39.76
CA THR A 46 -9.85 10.03 -40.60
C THR A 46 -10.76 8.90 -41.07
N ASP A 47 -10.68 8.53 -42.35
CA ASP A 47 -11.40 7.37 -42.88
C ASP A 47 -10.77 6.07 -42.37
N LYS A 48 -11.48 5.34 -41.50
CA LYS A 48 -11.00 4.07 -40.93
C LYS A 48 -11.01 2.93 -41.92
N LEU A 49 -11.86 2.98 -42.94
CA LEU A 49 -11.98 1.96 -43.98
C LEU A 49 -11.15 2.43 -45.17
N THR A 50 -9.85 2.27 -45.04
CA THR A 50 -8.85 2.84 -45.96
C THR A 50 -8.62 1.92 -47.15
N LYS A 51 -8.75 2.50 -48.35
CA LYS A 51 -8.45 1.83 -49.62
C LYS A 51 -6.95 1.53 -49.71
N ILE A 52 -6.60 0.30 -50.08
CA ILE A 52 -5.22 -0.14 -50.36
C ILE A 52 -5.03 -0.35 -51.86
N THR A 53 -5.94 -1.10 -52.48
CA THR A 53 -6.10 -1.23 -53.95
C THR A 53 -7.59 -1.10 -54.32
N ASP A 54 -7.97 -1.37 -55.57
CA ASP A 54 -9.38 -1.33 -56.00
C ASP A 54 -10.26 -2.37 -55.29
N HIS A 55 -9.68 -3.52 -54.92
CA HIS A 55 -10.39 -4.64 -54.28
C HIS A 55 -9.87 -5.01 -52.88
N ILE A 56 -8.87 -4.28 -52.34
CA ILE A 56 -8.31 -4.52 -51.00
C ILE A 56 -8.43 -3.28 -50.12
N TYR A 57 -8.93 -3.47 -48.91
CA TYR A 57 -9.12 -2.45 -47.90
C TYR A 57 -8.48 -2.84 -46.57
N CYS A 58 -8.16 -1.84 -45.75
CA CYS A 58 -7.80 -2.06 -44.37
C CYS A 58 -8.71 -1.25 -43.42
N CYS A 59 -9.11 -1.87 -42.31
CA CYS A 59 -9.78 -1.20 -41.21
C CYS A 59 -8.74 -0.83 -40.14
N ARG A 60 -8.68 0.44 -39.76
CA ARG A 60 -7.62 0.98 -38.89
C ARG A 60 -8.09 1.22 -37.46
N SER A 61 -7.38 0.63 -36.49
CA SER A 61 -7.56 0.86 -35.04
C SER A 61 -6.21 1.12 -34.36
N GLY A 62 -6.16 1.98 -33.33
CA GLY A 62 -4.91 2.46 -32.72
C GLY A 62 -4.57 3.92 -33.08
N SER A 63 -3.29 4.29 -33.03
CA SER A 63 -2.82 5.64 -33.37
C SER A 63 -3.21 6.01 -34.80
N ALA A 64 -3.83 7.19 -34.99
CA ALA A 64 -4.27 7.63 -36.32
C ALA A 64 -3.08 7.84 -37.26
N ALA A 65 -2.00 8.43 -36.75
CA ALA A 65 -0.79 8.70 -37.50
C ALA A 65 -0.10 7.40 -37.91
N ASP A 66 0.12 6.49 -36.96
CA ASP A 66 0.84 5.24 -37.18
C ASP A 66 0.09 4.35 -38.18
N THR A 67 -1.22 4.15 -37.95
CA THR A 67 -2.03 3.33 -38.85
C THR A 67 -2.19 3.95 -40.24
N GLN A 68 -2.17 5.29 -40.36
CA GLN A 68 -2.20 5.97 -41.66
C GLN A 68 -0.89 5.81 -42.41
N ALA A 69 0.24 5.98 -41.72
CA ALA A 69 1.57 5.84 -42.29
C ALA A 69 1.77 4.41 -42.83
N ILE A 70 1.46 3.39 -42.02
CA ILE A 70 1.56 1.99 -42.44
C ILE A 70 0.65 1.70 -43.63
N ALA A 71 -0.61 2.13 -43.60
CA ALA A 71 -1.52 1.92 -44.73
C ALA A 71 -1.03 2.59 -46.02
N GLY A 72 -0.46 3.80 -45.93
CA GLY A 72 0.13 4.48 -47.07
C GLY A 72 1.35 3.77 -47.65
N ILE A 73 2.24 3.28 -46.78
CA ILE A 73 3.44 2.53 -47.18
C ILE A 73 3.05 1.21 -47.87
N VAL A 74 2.10 0.47 -47.29
CA VAL A 74 1.63 -0.80 -47.86
C VAL A 74 0.92 -0.57 -49.20
N ALA A 75 0.04 0.43 -49.30
CA ALA A 75 -0.61 0.76 -50.56
C ALA A 75 0.39 1.14 -51.65
N TYR A 76 1.42 1.93 -51.32
CA TYR A 76 2.49 2.26 -52.27
C TYR A 76 3.26 1.00 -52.71
N SER A 77 3.65 0.14 -51.77
CA SER A 77 4.39 -1.09 -52.06
C SER A 77 3.61 -2.04 -52.98
N LEU A 78 2.31 -2.21 -52.75
CA LEU A 78 1.48 -3.10 -53.54
C LEU A 78 1.19 -2.53 -54.93
N ASN A 79 0.90 -1.23 -55.05
CA ASN A 79 0.73 -0.58 -56.36
C ASN A 79 2.03 -0.62 -57.18
N PHE A 80 3.18 -0.48 -56.54
CA PHE A 80 4.47 -0.60 -57.22
C PHE A 80 4.70 -2.03 -57.73
N HIS A 81 4.37 -3.04 -56.92
CA HIS A 81 4.45 -4.44 -57.31
C HIS A 81 3.51 -4.76 -58.49
N GLU A 82 2.24 -4.32 -58.43
CA GLU A 82 1.25 -4.48 -59.50
C GLU A 82 1.71 -3.83 -60.81
N ASN A 83 2.27 -2.61 -60.75
CA ASN A 83 2.84 -1.95 -61.93
C ASN A 83 4.04 -2.70 -62.54
N GLN A 84 4.80 -3.45 -61.73
CA GLN A 84 5.95 -4.23 -62.21
C GLN A 84 5.54 -5.59 -62.78
N THR A 85 4.57 -6.26 -62.15
CA THR A 85 4.17 -7.63 -62.53
C THR A 85 3.00 -7.65 -63.52
N GLY A 86 2.22 -6.57 -63.61
CA GLY A 86 0.97 -6.52 -64.37
C GLY A 86 -0.16 -7.35 -63.74
N GLU A 87 0.01 -7.83 -62.50
CA GLU A 87 -0.96 -8.65 -61.80
C GLU A 87 -1.45 -7.95 -60.52
N GLU A 88 -2.78 -7.90 -60.35
CA GLU A 88 -3.42 -7.41 -59.11
C GLU A 88 -2.94 -8.22 -57.88
N PRO A 89 -2.59 -7.55 -56.78
CA PRO A 89 -2.09 -8.20 -55.57
C PRO A 89 -3.16 -9.05 -54.89
N LEU A 90 -2.76 -10.15 -54.25
CA LEU A 90 -3.65 -11.01 -53.47
C LEU A 90 -3.95 -10.40 -52.10
N VAL A 91 -5.12 -10.69 -51.52
CA VAL A 91 -5.47 -10.18 -50.18
C VAL A 91 -4.49 -10.71 -49.12
N SER A 92 -4.02 -11.94 -49.29
CA SER A 92 -3.00 -12.56 -48.43
C SER A 92 -1.63 -11.86 -48.49
N GLU A 93 -1.25 -11.31 -49.65
CA GLU A 93 0.00 -10.56 -49.83
C GLU A 93 -0.07 -9.21 -49.11
N ALA A 94 -1.21 -8.52 -49.24
CA ALA A 94 -1.47 -7.30 -48.47
C ALA A 94 -1.41 -7.56 -46.96
N ALA A 95 -2.03 -8.64 -46.48
CA ALA A 95 -1.98 -9.02 -45.08
C ALA A 95 -0.56 -9.35 -44.59
N ALA A 96 0.27 -9.96 -45.43
CA ALA A 96 1.68 -10.24 -45.12
C ALA A 96 2.52 -8.96 -45.01
N GLU A 97 2.30 -7.97 -45.89
CA GLU A 97 3.04 -6.71 -45.85
C GLU A 97 2.62 -5.86 -44.64
N PHE A 98 1.32 -5.81 -44.31
CA PHE A 98 0.87 -5.19 -43.06
C PHE A 98 1.46 -5.88 -41.83
N LYS A 99 1.51 -7.22 -41.81
CA LYS A 99 2.12 -8.01 -40.72
C LYS A 99 3.58 -7.60 -40.52
N LYS A 100 4.36 -7.49 -41.59
CA LYS A 100 5.78 -7.12 -41.54
C LYS A 100 6.00 -5.79 -40.83
N TYR A 101 5.27 -4.73 -41.20
CA TYR A 101 5.39 -3.43 -40.53
C TYR A 101 4.84 -3.45 -39.11
N CYS A 102 3.66 -4.03 -38.89
CA CYS A 102 3.03 -4.06 -37.56
C CYS A 102 3.83 -4.92 -36.56
N TYR A 103 4.53 -5.96 -37.01
CA TYR A 103 5.34 -6.84 -36.16
C TYR A 103 6.72 -6.25 -35.89
N ASN A 104 7.40 -5.73 -36.93
CA ASN A 104 8.77 -5.22 -36.79
C ASN A 104 8.82 -3.95 -35.95
N TYR A 105 7.80 -3.09 -36.05
CA TYR A 105 7.73 -1.82 -35.33
C TYR A 105 6.72 -1.86 -34.16
N ARG A 106 6.39 -3.05 -33.64
CA ARG A 106 5.37 -3.23 -32.58
C ARG A 106 5.69 -2.49 -31.27
N ASP A 107 6.96 -2.19 -31.02
CA ASP A 107 7.44 -1.48 -29.84
C ASP A 107 7.44 0.06 -30.04
N GLU A 108 7.26 0.52 -31.30
CA GLU A 108 7.32 1.92 -31.71
C GLU A 108 5.96 2.45 -32.23
N LEU A 109 5.12 1.58 -32.79
CA LEU A 109 3.85 1.93 -33.44
C LEU A 109 2.65 1.25 -32.76
N VAL A 110 1.56 2.00 -32.56
CA VAL A 110 0.30 1.46 -32.04
C VAL A 110 -0.68 1.26 -33.20
N ALA A 111 -0.60 0.11 -33.87
CA ALA A 111 -1.43 -0.23 -35.03
C ALA A 111 -2.11 -1.60 -34.91
N GLY A 112 -3.44 -1.61 -34.90
CA GLY A 112 -4.28 -2.79 -35.10
C GLY A 112 -5.03 -2.67 -36.41
N ILE A 113 -4.82 -3.63 -37.33
CA ILE A 113 -5.32 -3.59 -38.70
C ILE A 113 -6.19 -4.82 -38.97
N ILE A 114 -7.33 -4.62 -39.64
CA ILE A 114 -8.06 -5.71 -40.29
C ILE A 114 -7.88 -5.52 -41.79
N VAL A 115 -7.27 -6.48 -42.48
CA VAL A 115 -7.14 -6.46 -43.95
C VAL A 115 -8.28 -7.28 -44.53
N ALA A 116 -9.07 -6.70 -45.42
CA ALA A 116 -10.20 -7.36 -46.04
C ALA A 116 -10.33 -6.95 -47.50
N GLY A 117 -10.57 -7.92 -48.38
CA GLY A 117 -10.71 -7.66 -49.81
C GLY A 117 -11.21 -8.86 -50.59
N TRP A 118 -11.19 -8.74 -51.91
CA TRP A 118 -11.48 -9.81 -52.85
C TRP A 118 -10.31 -9.97 -53.82
N ASP A 119 -9.97 -11.21 -54.16
CA ASP A 119 -9.03 -11.49 -55.26
C ASP A 119 -9.52 -12.65 -56.15
N LYS A 120 -9.03 -12.69 -57.39
CA LYS A 120 -9.42 -13.67 -58.42
C LYS A 120 -9.13 -15.13 -58.04
N ARG A 121 -8.24 -15.38 -57.08
CA ARG A 121 -7.75 -16.72 -56.74
C ARG A 121 -8.50 -17.33 -55.56
N HIS A 122 -8.84 -16.51 -54.57
CA HIS A 122 -9.38 -16.95 -53.29
C HIS A 122 -10.70 -16.29 -52.91
N GLY A 123 -11.22 -15.38 -53.74
CA GLY A 123 -12.47 -14.68 -53.47
C GLY A 123 -12.34 -13.72 -52.28
N GLY A 124 -13.42 -13.56 -51.51
CA GLY A 124 -13.44 -12.70 -50.34
C GLY A 124 -12.55 -13.22 -49.22
N GLN A 125 -11.66 -12.39 -48.67
CA GLN A 125 -10.79 -12.76 -47.55
C GLN A 125 -10.72 -11.68 -46.47
N VAL A 126 -10.60 -12.12 -45.22
CA VAL A 126 -10.45 -11.25 -44.04
C VAL A 126 -9.32 -11.75 -43.14
N TYR A 127 -8.35 -10.87 -42.87
CA TYR A 127 -7.21 -11.11 -41.99
C TYR A 127 -7.20 -10.12 -40.83
N SER A 128 -6.96 -10.61 -39.62
CA SER A 128 -6.80 -9.83 -38.41
C SER A 128 -5.31 -9.67 -38.07
N ILE A 129 -4.89 -8.43 -37.89
CA ILE A 129 -3.52 -8.06 -37.49
C ILE A 129 -3.62 -7.21 -36.21
N PRO A 130 -3.77 -7.83 -35.03
CA PRO A 130 -3.89 -7.11 -33.76
C PRO A 130 -2.59 -6.39 -33.38
N LEU A 131 -2.68 -5.55 -32.35
CA LEU A 131 -1.53 -4.90 -31.72
C LEU A 131 -0.53 -5.98 -31.29
N GLY A 132 0.65 -6.00 -31.93
CA GLY A 132 1.64 -7.07 -31.81
C GLY A 132 1.98 -7.79 -33.13
N GLY A 133 1.23 -7.53 -34.21
CA GLY A 133 1.61 -7.90 -35.57
C GLY A 133 1.48 -9.39 -35.92
N MET A 134 0.78 -10.19 -35.11
CA MET A 134 0.32 -11.52 -35.54
C MET A 134 -0.64 -11.35 -36.71
N CYS A 135 -0.69 -12.28 -37.67
CA CYS A 135 -1.64 -12.23 -38.79
C CYS A 135 -2.44 -13.51 -38.83
N VAL A 136 -3.76 -13.41 -38.68
CA VAL A 136 -4.69 -14.55 -38.58
C VAL A 136 -5.79 -14.39 -39.62
N ARG A 137 -6.06 -15.45 -40.39
CA ARG A 137 -7.19 -15.51 -41.31
C ARG A 137 -8.44 -15.93 -40.54
N ASP A 138 -9.51 -15.14 -40.62
CA ASP A 138 -10.80 -15.45 -39.99
C ASP A 138 -11.97 -15.09 -40.91
N LYS A 139 -13.10 -15.81 -40.83
CA LYS A 139 -14.32 -15.47 -41.58
C LYS A 139 -15.04 -14.23 -41.03
N VAL A 140 -14.83 -13.94 -39.75
CA VAL A 140 -15.34 -12.74 -39.07
C VAL A 140 -14.30 -12.28 -38.06
N THR A 141 -13.99 -10.99 -38.08
CA THR A 141 -13.06 -10.41 -37.11
C THR A 141 -13.50 -9.03 -36.68
N ILE A 142 -13.18 -8.67 -35.45
CA ILE A 142 -13.51 -7.39 -34.85
C ILE A 142 -12.31 -6.88 -34.05
N GLY A 143 -12.09 -5.57 -34.10
CA GLY A 143 -10.98 -4.89 -33.48
C GLY A 143 -11.38 -3.51 -32.92
N GLY A 144 -10.44 -2.88 -32.24
CA GLY A 144 -10.68 -1.61 -31.54
C GLY A 144 -11.33 -1.77 -30.16
N SER A 145 -11.60 -0.66 -29.49
CA SER A 145 -12.08 -0.60 -28.10
C SER A 145 -13.48 -1.21 -27.90
N GLY A 146 -14.34 -1.19 -28.94
CA GLY A 146 -15.69 -1.74 -28.85
C GLY A 146 -15.76 -3.27 -28.97
N SER A 147 -14.67 -3.93 -29.39
CA SER A 147 -14.66 -5.38 -29.63
C SER A 147 -14.96 -6.19 -28.36
N SER A 148 -14.50 -5.71 -27.19
CA SER A 148 -14.68 -6.38 -25.90
C SER A 148 -16.14 -6.60 -25.51
N TYR A 149 -17.06 -5.79 -26.03
CA TYR A 149 -18.48 -5.85 -25.69
C TYR A 149 -19.29 -6.80 -26.56
N VAL A 150 -18.73 -7.27 -27.68
CA VAL A 150 -19.54 -7.90 -28.74
C VAL A 150 -19.07 -9.30 -29.14
N TYR A 151 -18.04 -9.86 -28.49
CA TYR A 151 -17.63 -11.25 -28.75
C TYR A 151 -18.77 -12.26 -28.50
N GLY A 152 -19.56 -12.07 -27.44
CA GLY A 152 -20.75 -12.89 -27.17
C GLY A 152 -21.84 -12.70 -28.23
N PHE A 153 -22.00 -11.46 -28.71
CA PHE A 153 -22.96 -11.12 -29.78
C PHE A 153 -22.56 -11.77 -31.11
N ILE A 154 -21.29 -11.67 -31.51
CA ILE A 154 -20.77 -12.32 -32.72
C ILE A 154 -20.99 -13.83 -32.64
N LYS A 155 -20.70 -14.46 -31.50
CA LYS A 155 -20.88 -15.90 -31.32
C LYS A 155 -22.34 -16.35 -31.50
N GLU A 156 -23.30 -15.52 -31.11
CA GLU A 156 -24.74 -15.85 -31.19
C GLU A 156 -25.33 -15.57 -32.57
N TYR A 157 -24.90 -14.51 -33.25
CA TYR A 157 -25.55 -14.00 -34.46
C TYR A 157 -24.78 -14.27 -35.76
N PHE A 158 -23.49 -14.58 -35.70
CA PHE A 158 -22.74 -14.98 -36.89
C PHE A 158 -23.13 -16.40 -37.33
N LYS A 159 -23.43 -16.57 -38.61
CA LYS A 159 -23.62 -17.87 -39.24
C LYS A 159 -22.68 -18.01 -40.43
N GLU A 160 -22.16 -19.20 -40.66
CA GLU A 160 -21.41 -19.45 -41.89
C GLU A 160 -22.34 -19.33 -43.11
N ASN A 161 -21.83 -18.76 -44.20
CA ASN A 161 -22.54 -18.57 -45.48
C ASN A 161 -23.77 -17.64 -45.40
N MET A 162 -23.72 -16.60 -44.57
CA MET A 162 -24.72 -15.52 -44.63
C MET A 162 -24.70 -14.85 -46.01
N GLU A 163 -25.88 -14.52 -46.51
CA GLU A 163 -26.03 -13.75 -47.75
C GLU A 163 -25.52 -12.32 -47.56
N GLN A 164 -25.19 -11.61 -48.65
CA GLN A 164 -24.57 -10.27 -48.59
C GLN A 164 -25.32 -9.31 -47.65
N GLU A 165 -26.64 -9.21 -47.78
CA GLU A 165 -27.45 -8.27 -46.99
C GLU A 165 -27.60 -8.72 -45.52
N GLU A 166 -27.52 -10.03 -45.24
CA GLU A 166 -27.46 -10.54 -43.87
C GLU A 166 -26.14 -10.15 -43.19
N CYS A 167 -25.03 -10.22 -43.92
CA CYS A 167 -23.72 -9.76 -43.45
C CYS A 167 -23.69 -8.25 -43.19
N VAL A 168 -24.32 -7.44 -44.06
CA VAL A 168 -24.46 -5.98 -43.86
C VAL A 168 -25.22 -5.69 -42.56
N GLU A 169 -26.37 -6.33 -42.35
CA GLU A 169 -27.16 -6.15 -41.13
C GLU A 169 -26.44 -6.68 -39.88
N PHE A 170 -25.68 -7.76 -40.00
CA PHE A 170 -24.86 -8.31 -38.92
C PHE A 170 -23.76 -7.33 -38.49
N VAL A 171 -22.99 -6.78 -39.44
CA VAL A 171 -21.95 -5.77 -39.16
C VAL A 171 -22.56 -4.53 -38.55
N LYS A 172 -23.67 -4.04 -39.11
CA LYS A 172 -24.40 -2.88 -38.60
C LYS A 172 -24.83 -3.09 -37.15
N LYS A 173 -25.51 -4.20 -36.84
CA LYS A 173 -25.97 -4.50 -35.47
C LYS A 173 -24.81 -4.66 -34.49
N THR A 174 -23.74 -5.33 -34.91
CA THR A 174 -22.57 -5.56 -34.06
C THR A 174 -21.88 -4.25 -33.71
N ILE A 175 -21.66 -3.36 -34.68
CA ILE A 175 -21.04 -2.04 -34.43
C ILE A 175 -21.96 -1.16 -33.58
N PHE A 176 -23.26 -1.12 -33.84
CA PHE A 176 -24.19 -0.36 -32.98
C PHE A 176 -24.28 -0.91 -31.56
N HIS A 177 -24.18 -2.24 -31.39
CA HIS A 177 -24.12 -2.86 -30.07
C HIS A 177 -22.83 -2.47 -29.34
N ALA A 178 -21.69 -2.46 -30.03
CA ALA A 178 -20.43 -1.96 -29.49
C ALA A 178 -20.54 -0.48 -29.08
N MET A 179 -21.06 0.38 -29.96
CA MET A 179 -21.27 1.81 -29.70
C MET A 179 -22.23 2.07 -28.53
N HIS A 180 -23.22 1.20 -28.31
CA HIS A 180 -24.14 1.35 -27.19
C HIS A 180 -23.47 1.08 -25.83
N HIS A 181 -22.49 0.16 -25.81
CA HIS A 181 -21.83 -0.29 -24.59
C HIS A 181 -20.50 0.41 -24.31
N ASP A 182 -19.87 1.01 -25.31
CA ASP A 182 -18.57 1.67 -25.15
C ASP A 182 -18.62 3.08 -24.55
N GLY A 183 -19.81 3.72 -24.48
CA GLY A 183 -20.06 5.00 -23.83
C GLY A 183 -19.38 6.23 -24.46
N SER A 184 -18.44 6.02 -25.38
CA SER A 184 -17.65 7.06 -26.06
C SER A 184 -18.08 7.31 -27.50
N SER A 185 -18.71 6.33 -28.17
CA SER A 185 -18.96 6.34 -29.62
C SER A 185 -20.35 6.85 -30.01
N GLY A 186 -20.40 8.03 -30.66
CA GLY A 186 -21.65 8.72 -31.00
C GLY A 186 -21.94 8.89 -32.49
N GLY A 187 -22.61 7.93 -33.13
CA GLY A 187 -23.71 8.30 -34.03
C GLY A 187 -23.68 7.94 -35.52
N VAL A 188 -22.63 7.37 -36.11
CA VAL A 188 -22.67 6.84 -37.50
C VAL A 188 -21.79 5.59 -37.66
N CYS A 189 -22.38 4.53 -38.24
CA CYS A 189 -21.70 3.32 -38.70
C CYS A 189 -21.42 3.43 -40.22
N ARG A 190 -20.17 3.20 -40.62
CA ARG A 190 -19.71 3.18 -42.01
C ARG A 190 -19.47 1.75 -42.44
N ILE A 191 -19.97 1.37 -43.61
CA ILE A 191 -19.91 0.00 -44.14
C ILE A 191 -19.33 0.04 -45.56
N GLY A 192 -18.40 -0.84 -45.87
CA GLY A 192 -17.90 -1.09 -47.22
C GLY A 192 -18.22 -2.53 -47.64
N ILE A 193 -18.78 -2.70 -48.84
CA ILE A 193 -19.06 -3.99 -49.47
C ILE A 193 -18.05 -4.14 -50.59
N ILE A 194 -17.21 -5.17 -50.53
CA ILE A 194 -16.14 -5.39 -51.50
C ILE A 194 -16.40 -6.71 -52.21
N THR A 195 -16.55 -6.64 -53.53
CA THR A 195 -16.76 -7.81 -54.42
C THR A 195 -15.83 -7.71 -55.62
N LYS A 196 -15.89 -8.68 -56.53
CA LYS A 196 -15.17 -8.65 -57.81
C LYS A 196 -15.44 -7.38 -58.64
N ASP A 197 -16.63 -6.78 -58.48
CA ASP A 197 -17.09 -5.64 -59.27
C ASP A 197 -16.66 -4.29 -58.64
N GLY A 198 -15.92 -4.33 -57.52
CA GLY A 198 -15.39 -3.16 -56.82
C GLY A 198 -15.96 -2.98 -55.42
N VAL A 199 -15.98 -1.73 -54.94
CA VAL A 199 -16.40 -1.38 -53.57
C VAL A 199 -17.62 -0.46 -53.55
N GLU A 200 -18.64 -0.87 -52.81
CA GLU A 200 -19.80 -0.04 -52.47
C GLU A 200 -19.66 0.47 -51.03
N ARG A 201 -19.78 1.78 -50.81
CA ARG A 201 -19.68 2.40 -49.47
C ARG A 201 -21.04 2.92 -49.00
N ARG A 202 -21.49 2.49 -47.81
CA ARG A 202 -22.76 2.89 -47.18
C ARG A 202 -22.52 3.55 -45.82
N THR A 203 -23.40 4.46 -45.41
CA THR A 203 -23.41 5.01 -44.04
C THR A 203 -24.77 4.79 -43.38
N SER A 204 -24.80 4.62 -42.06
CA SER A 204 -26.03 4.48 -41.27
C SER A 204 -25.96 5.32 -39.99
N GLY A 205 -26.91 6.25 -39.81
CA GLY A 205 -26.96 7.18 -38.68
C GLY A 205 -27.78 6.69 -37.48
N GLY A 206 -27.45 7.19 -36.28
CA GLY A 206 -28.06 6.82 -35.00
C GLY A 206 -29.50 7.30 -34.72
N SER A 207 -30.25 7.77 -35.72
CA SER A 207 -31.69 8.10 -35.59
C SER A 207 -32.61 6.87 -35.70
N ASP A 208 -32.09 5.69 -36.05
CA ASP A 208 -32.83 4.43 -36.13
C ASP A 208 -33.08 3.76 -34.75
N LYS A 209 -33.29 4.56 -33.70
CA LYS A 209 -33.62 4.09 -32.34
C LYS A 209 -34.92 3.27 -32.27
N ALA A 210 -35.76 3.33 -33.30
CA ALA A 210 -36.98 2.54 -33.42
C ALA A 210 -36.72 1.06 -33.80
N GLY A 211 -35.63 0.77 -34.52
CA GLY A 211 -35.24 -0.59 -34.90
C GLY A 211 -34.64 -1.41 -33.76
N LEU A 212 -33.95 -0.76 -32.81
CA LEU A 212 -33.33 -1.41 -31.65
C LEU A 212 -34.35 -2.00 -30.66
N ARG A 213 -35.55 -1.43 -30.55
CA ARG A 213 -36.60 -2.00 -29.68
C ARG A 213 -37.18 -3.31 -30.23
N LYS A 214 -37.18 -3.53 -31.54
CA LYS A 214 -37.83 -4.70 -32.16
C LYS A 214 -37.01 -5.98 -32.07
N VAL A 215 -35.67 -5.89 -32.06
CA VAL A 215 -34.79 -7.08 -31.93
C VAL A 215 -34.72 -7.58 -30.48
N VAL A 216 -34.75 -6.68 -29.50
CA VAL A 216 -34.80 -7.03 -28.06
C VAL A 216 -36.13 -7.71 -27.70
N THR A 217 -37.22 -7.38 -28.40
CA THR A 217 -38.55 -7.94 -28.09
C THR A 217 -38.74 -9.37 -28.64
N THR A 218 -38.05 -9.76 -29.71
CA THR A 218 -38.18 -11.11 -30.29
C THR A 218 -37.36 -12.17 -29.54
N MET A 219 -36.31 -11.77 -28.79
CA MET A 219 -35.62 -12.66 -27.84
C MET A 219 -36.47 -12.95 -26.59
N ALA A 220 -37.27 -11.99 -26.14
CA ALA A 220 -38.12 -12.16 -24.96
C ALA A 220 -39.26 -13.16 -25.21
N LEU A 221 -39.88 -13.15 -26.39
CA LEU A 221 -41.10 -13.94 -26.65
C LEU A 221 -40.86 -15.43 -26.96
N ARG A 222 -39.70 -15.83 -27.50
CA ARG A 222 -39.37 -17.27 -27.69
C ARG A 222 -38.92 -17.96 -26.40
N HIS A 223 -38.43 -17.22 -25.40
CA HIS A 223 -38.04 -17.77 -24.10
C HIS A 223 -39.23 -17.91 -23.13
N ILE A 224 -40.25 -17.06 -23.26
CA ILE A 224 -41.45 -17.07 -22.42
C ILE A 224 -42.38 -18.27 -22.75
N LEU A 225 -42.41 -18.75 -23.99
CA LEU A 225 -43.33 -19.83 -24.40
C LEU A 225 -42.79 -21.27 -24.23
N ARG A 226 -41.51 -21.46 -23.86
CA ARG A 226 -40.95 -22.80 -23.53
C ARG A 226 -40.71 -23.05 -22.04
N SER A 227 -40.83 -22.03 -21.18
CA SER A 227 -40.53 -22.15 -19.74
C SER A 227 -41.76 -22.38 -18.85
N ALA A 228 -42.98 -22.38 -19.41
CA ALA A 228 -44.20 -22.37 -18.61
C ALA A 228 -44.70 -23.74 -18.09
N VAL A 229 -44.08 -24.89 -18.42
CA VAL A 229 -44.68 -26.20 -18.06
C VAL A 229 -43.77 -27.21 -17.37
N GLN A 230 -42.45 -26.99 -17.21
CA GLN A 230 -41.63 -27.97 -16.47
C GLN A 230 -40.73 -27.37 -15.39
N LYS A 231 -41.30 -27.43 -14.17
CA LYS A 231 -40.64 -27.68 -12.88
C LYS A 231 -39.68 -26.60 -12.35
N ARG A 232 -40.29 -25.64 -11.65
CA ARG A 232 -40.09 -25.35 -10.21
C ARG A 232 -38.80 -25.98 -9.60
N VAL A 233 -37.65 -25.38 -9.89
CA VAL A 233 -36.45 -25.45 -9.04
C VAL A 233 -35.94 -24.01 -8.94
N LEU A 234 -35.99 -23.45 -7.75
CA LEU A 234 -35.44 -22.14 -7.41
C LEU A 234 -33.95 -22.12 -7.76
N ARG A 235 -33.58 -21.47 -8.86
CA ARG A 235 -32.22 -20.93 -9.06
C ARG A 235 -32.27 -19.46 -8.70
N THR A 236 -32.05 -19.17 -7.43
CA THR A 236 -31.57 -17.87 -6.97
C THR A 236 -30.28 -17.58 -7.72
N SER A 237 -30.33 -16.66 -8.69
CA SER A 237 -29.15 -16.11 -9.33
C SER A 237 -28.42 -15.27 -8.29
N TRP A 238 -27.43 -15.89 -7.65
CA TRP A 238 -26.36 -15.20 -6.96
C TRP A 238 -25.63 -14.30 -7.97
N GLN A 239 -26.08 -13.06 -8.12
CA GLN A 239 -25.16 -11.99 -8.49
C GLN A 239 -24.23 -11.79 -7.30
N PRO A 240 -22.89 -11.80 -7.49
CA PRO A 240 -22.01 -11.43 -6.40
C PRO A 240 -22.32 -9.98 -6.04
N LEU A 241 -22.97 -9.76 -4.89
CA LEU A 241 -22.82 -8.53 -4.13
C LEU A 241 -21.30 -8.29 -4.03
N ARG A 242 -20.80 -7.20 -4.61
CA ARG A 242 -19.41 -6.76 -4.43
C ARG A 242 -19.19 -6.59 -2.93
N CYS A 243 -18.59 -7.57 -2.29
CA CYS A 243 -18.26 -7.51 -0.88
C CYS A 243 -16.79 -7.08 -0.70
N MET A 244 -16.64 -6.00 0.08
CA MET A 244 -15.42 -5.34 0.55
C MET A 244 -14.38 -4.93 -0.50
N SER A 245 -14.52 -3.70 -1.01
CA SER A 245 -13.50 -2.96 -1.78
C SER A 245 -12.50 -2.19 -0.89
N HIS A 246 -12.42 -2.50 0.41
CA HIS A 246 -11.60 -1.77 1.39
C HIS A 246 -10.54 -2.71 1.97
N TYR A 247 -9.27 -2.29 1.94
CA TYR A 247 -8.21 -3.01 2.59
C TYR A 247 -8.36 -2.88 4.11
N PRO A 248 -8.36 -4.00 4.86
CA PRO A 248 -8.58 -3.98 6.30
C PRO A 248 -7.38 -3.39 7.05
N ILE A 249 -7.67 -2.69 8.15
CA ILE A 249 -6.67 -2.15 9.06
C ILE A 249 -6.48 -3.16 10.21
N ASP A 250 -5.25 -3.58 10.46
CA ASP A 250 -4.93 -4.46 11.59
C ASP A 250 -4.87 -3.65 12.89
N GLU A 251 -6.01 -3.51 13.56
CA GLU A 251 -6.16 -2.63 14.74
C GLU A 251 -5.30 -3.07 15.93
N ASN A 252 -5.03 -4.38 16.00
CA ASN A 252 -4.25 -5.04 17.03
C ASN A 252 -2.77 -4.64 16.95
N LEU A 253 -2.21 -4.56 15.74
CA LEU A 253 -0.85 -4.07 15.52
C LEU A 253 -0.64 -2.66 16.07
N TYR A 254 -1.66 -1.81 16.03
CA TYR A 254 -1.58 -0.43 16.49
C TYR A 254 -1.88 -0.26 17.99
N GLY A 255 -2.25 -1.34 18.68
CA GLY A 255 -2.58 -1.34 20.11
C GLY A 255 -3.83 -0.54 20.44
N LEU A 256 -4.87 -0.62 19.61
CA LEU A 256 -6.15 0.04 19.89
C LEU A 256 -6.98 -0.74 20.91
N SER A 257 -7.63 -0.04 21.84
CA SER A 257 -8.60 -0.64 22.77
C SER A 257 -9.86 -1.12 22.03
N THR A 258 -10.66 -1.96 22.67
CA THR A 258 -11.94 -2.44 22.09
C THR A 258 -12.90 -1.28 21.78
N GLU A 259 -12.93 -0.26 22.63
CA GLU A 259 -13.73 0.96 22.44
C GLU A 259 -13.25 1.75 21.22
N GLN A 260 -11.93 1.84 21.01
CA GLN A 260 -11.33 2.52 19.85
C GLN A 260 -11.60 1.78 18.54
N GLN A 261 -11.60 0.45 18.57
CA GLN A 261 -11.99 -0.39 17.44
C GLN A 261 -13.47 -0.18 17.09
N GLN A 262 -14.36 -0.14 18.09
CA GLN A 262 -15.78 0.15 17.91
C GLN A 262 -16.02 1.57 17.38
N LEU A 263 -15.27 2.57 17.88
CA LEU A 263 -15.29 3.94 17.38
C LEU A 263 -14.94 3.98 15.89
N ARG A 264 -13.81 3.38 15.49
CA ARG A 264 -13.42 3.33 14.07
C ARG A 264 -14.50 2.68 13.22
N GLN A 265 -15.03 1.54 13.65
CA GLN A 265 -16.06 0.81 12.89
C GLN A 265 -17.34 1.62 12.73
N THR A 266 -17.76 2.36 13.77
CA THR A 266 -18.94 3.23 13.76
C THR A 266 -18.75 4.39 12.79
N VAL A 267 -17.60 5.06 12.86
CA VAL A 267 -17.23 6.18 11.98
C VAL A 267 -17.12 5.72 10.54
N PHE A 268 -16.47 4.59 10.28
CA PHE A 268 -16.38 3.99 8.95
C PHE A 268 -17.78 3.78 8.35
N ASN A 269 -18.68 3.12 9.08
CA ASN A 269 -20.05 2.84 8.59
C ASN A 269 -20.84 4.13 8.32
N PHE A 270 -20.73 5.12 9.19
CA PHE A 270 -21.35 6.43 9.01
C PHE A 270 -20.85 7.10 7.72
N LEU A 271 -19.53 7.14 7.50
CA LEU A 271 -18.92 7.83 6.36
C LEU A 271 -19.19 7.12 5.02
N GLN A 272 -19.22 5.78 5.01
CA GLN A 272 -19.59 5.02 3.80
C GLN A 272 -21.01 5.36 3.33
N LYS A 273 -21.90 5.67 4.27
CA LYS A 273 -23.29 6.03 3.97
C LYS A 273 -23.45 7.51 3.63
N GLU A 274 -22.91 8.40 4.47
CA GLU A 274 -23.24 9.83 4.43
C GLU A 274 -22.23 10.68 3.65
N LEU A 275 -21.02 10.17 3.35
CA LEU A 275 -19.97 10.94 2.68
C LEU A 275 -19.43 10.29 1.39
N ALA A 276 -19.17 8.97 1.39
CA ALA A 276 -18.51 8.29 0.26
C ALA A 276 -19.22 8.46 -1.09
N PRO A 277 -20.57 8.44 -1.19
CA PRO A 277 -21.26 8.66 -2.46
C PRO A 277 -21.00 10.04 -3.09
N TYR A 278 -20.64 11.03 -2.28
CA TYR A 278 -20.49 12.42 -2.71
C TYR A 278 -19.02 12.84 -2.93
N ALA A 279 -18.05 12.05 -2.46
CA ALA A 279 -16.64 12.46 -2.44
C ALA A 279 -16.10 12.90 -3.81
N GLN A 280 -16.55 12.26 -4.91
CA GLN A 280 -16.14 12.64 -6.26
C GLN A 280 -16.82 13.91 -6.77
N GLU A 281 -18.12 14.11 -6.45
CA GLU A 281 -18.84 15.35 -6.78
C GLU A 281 -18.27 16.54 -6.00
N ILE A 282 -17.94 16.34 -4.72
CA ILE A 282 -17.35 17.36 -3.85
C ILE A 282 -16.05 17.93 -4.45
N ASP A 283 -15.15 17.06 -4.92
CA ASP A 283 -13.88 17.48 -5.55
C ASP A 283 -14.12 18.18 -6.89
N LYS A 284 -14.98 17.60 -7.74
CA LYS A 284 -15.28 18.13 -9.07
C LYS A 284 -15.90 19.53 -9.00
N GLU A 285 -16.92 19.70 -8.18
CA GLU A 285 -17.68 20.96 -8.05
C GLU A 285 -16.99 21.96 -7.11
N ASN A 286 -15.89 21.56 -6.45
CA ASN A 286 -15.20 22.33 -5.40
C ASN A 286 -16.17 22.87 -4.34
N ASN A 287 -17.20 22.09 -4.01
CA ASN A 287 -18.23 22.48 -3.07
C ASN A 287 -18.97 21.25 -2.55
N PHE A 288 -19.34 21.27 -1.26
CA PHE A 288 -20.23 20.26 -0.69
C PHE A 288 -21.59 20.87 -0.36
N LYS A 289 -22.60 20.59 -1.20
CA LYS A 289 -23.95 21.16 -1.09
C LYS A 289 -24.61 20.87 0.27
N ASN A 290 -24.37 19.68 0.83
CA ASN A 290 -24.97 19.24 2.08
C ASN A 290 -24.03 19.40 3.28
N LEU A 291 -23.01 20.26 3.18
CA LEU A 291 -21.97 20.41 4.21
C LEU A 291 -22.55 20.64 5.61
N ARG A 292 -23.52 21.55 5.76
CA ARG A 292 -24.12 21.89 7.05
C ARG A 292 -24.97 20.76 7.64
N GLU A 293 -25.72 20.04 6.80
CA GLU A 293 -26.48 18.87 7.24
C GLU A 293 -25.54 17.75 7.71
N PHE A 294 -24.50 17.46 6.93
CA PHE A 294 -23.47 16.49 7.30
C PHE A 294 -22.73 16.91 8.59
N TRP A 295 -22.47 18.20 8.77
CA TRP A 295 -21.83 18.73 9.98
C TRP A 295 -22.68 18.46 11.22
N LYS A 296 -23.98 18.77 11.17
CA LYS A 296 -24.89 18.50 12.29
C LYS A 296 -25.00 17.01 12.61
N LYS A 297 -25.15 16.15 11.60
CA LYS A 297 -25.12 14.69 11.79
C LYS A 297 -23.82 14.20 12.45
N SER A 298 -22.69 14.82 12.08
CA SER A 298 -21.39 14.51 12.70
C SER A 298 -21.33 14.97 14.15
N GLY A 299 -21.94 16.10 14.49
CA GLY A 299 -22.08 16.60 15.87
C GLY A 299 -23.02 15.74 16.71
N GLU A 300 -24.16 15.31 16.17
CA GLU A 300 -25.10 14.37 16.82
C GLU A 300 -24.45 13.03 17.17
N LEU A 301 -23.50 12.57 16.34
CA LEU A 301 -22.70 11.36 16.61
C LEU A 301 -21.51 11.64 17.56
N GLY A 302 -21.31 12.88 18.00
CA GLY A 302 -20.24 13.29 18.91
C GLY A 302 -18.86 13.45 18.25
N LEU A 303 -18.77 13.40 16.92
CA LEU A 303 -17.48 13.41 16.21
C LEU A 303 -16.78 14.77 16.25
N LEU A 304 -17.55 15.87 16.27
CA LEU A 304 -17.01 17.23 16.27
C LEU A 304 -16.46 17.63 17.65
N GLY A 305 -17.12 17.21 18.72
CA GLY A 305 -16.73 17.47 20.11
C GLY A 305 -15.84 16.41 20.74
N ILE A 306 -15.12 15.59 19.95
CA ILE A 306 -14.56 14.34 20.47
C ILE A 306 -13.59 14.54 21.65
N SER A 307 -12.70 15.54 21.59
CA SER A 307 -11.78 15.83 22.69
C SER A 307 -12.23 16.98 23.58
N ALA A 308 -13.44 17.51 23.37
CA ALA A 308 -14.03 18.51 24.26
C ALA A 308 -14.55 17.84 25.55
N PRO A 309 -14.49 18.53 26.70
CA PRO A 309 -15.09 18.05 27.94
C PRO A 309 -16.59 17.81 27.81
N THR A 310 -17.11 16.82 28.53
CA THR A 310 -18.53 16.46 28.54
C THR A 310 -19.43 17.58 29.08
N GLU A 311 -18.92 18.41 29.99
CA GLU A 311 -19.60 19.62 30.49
C GLU A 311 -19.93 20.66 29.39
N TYR A 312 -19.26 20.59 28.24
CA TYR A 312 -19.52 21.44 27.07
C TYR A 312 -20.07 20.65 25.88
N GLU A 313 -20.82 19.57 26.13
CA GLU A 313 -21.43 18.70 25.11
C GLU A 313 -20.41 17.93 24.24
N GLY A 314 -19.15 17.84 24.68
CA GLY A 314 -18.14 16.98 24.09
C GLY A 314 -18.26 15.52 24.54
N THR A 315 -17.44 14.63 23.97
CA THR A 315 -17.42 13.21 24.36
C THR A 315 -16.27 12.84 25.31
N GLY A 316 -15.33 13.76 25.57
CA GLY A 316 -14.22 13.55 26.51
C GLY A 316 -13.17 12.51 26.04
N GLY A 317 -13.14 12.20 24.75
CA GLY A 317 -12.16 11.31 24.13
C GLY A 317 -10.74 11.88 24.05
N SER A 318 -9.80 10.99 23.77
CA SER A 318 -8.36 11.27 23.65
C SER A 318 -7.97 11.89 22.31
N TYR A 319 -6.74 12.40 22.20
CA TYR A 319 -6.17 12.81 20.91
C TYR A 319 -6.01 11.62 19.97
N LEU A 320 -5.74 10.40 20.48
CA LEU A 320 -5.77 9.19 19.68
C LEU A 320 -7.17 8.92 19.08
N ASP A 321 -8.24 9.07 19.86
CA ASP A 321 -9.61 8.91 19.36
C ASP A 321 -9.91 9.92 18.25
N GLN A 322 -9.50 11.17 18.45
CA GLN A 322 -9.61 12.23 17.45
C GLN A 322 -8.80 11.90 16.17
N CYS A 323 -7.60 11.33 16.31
CA CYS A 323 -6.78 10.88 15.20
C CYS A 323 -7.47 9.76 14.39
N ILE A 324 -8.15 8.82 15.05
CA ILE A 324 -8.90 7.72 14.40
C ILE A 324 -10.05 8.28 13.57
N VAL A 325 -10.84 9.20 14.13
CA VAL A 325 -11.96 9.84 13.42
C VAL A 325 -11.46 10.60 12.19
N TYR A 326 -10.43 11.42 12.36
CA TYR A 326 -9.88 12.21 11.25
C TYR A 326 -9.30 11.30 10.15
N GLU A 327 -8.63 10.21 10.50
CA GLU A 327 -8.12 9.24 9.53
C GLU A 327 -9.26 8.66 8.66
N GLU A 328 -10.36 8.20 9.28
CA GLU A 328 -11.48 7.60 8.54
C GLU A 328 -12.22 8.63 7.66
N ILE A 329 -12.40 9.87 8.11
CA ILE A 329 -12.98 10.94 7.27
C ILE A 329 -12.10 11.16 6.04
N SER A 330 -10.78 11.24 6.23
CA SER A 330 -9.81 11.51 5.16
C SER A 330 -9.64 10.35 4.20
N ARG A 331 -9.87 9.12 4.65
CA ARG A 331 -9.94 7.91 3.80
C ARG A 331 -11.05 8.02 2.75
N VAL A 332 -12.15 8.70 3.08
CA VAL A 332 -13.27 8.91 2.15
C VAL A 332 -13.08 10.18 1.31
N SER A 333 -12.78 11.31 1.95
CA SER A 333 -12.57 12.60 1.30
C SER A 333 -11.53 13.42 2.05
N GLY A 334 -10.37 13.66 1.43
CA GLY A 334 -9.33 14.53 2.00
C GLY A 334 -9.83 15.94 2.26
N ALA A 335 -10.75 16.44 1.43
CA ALA A 335 -11.37 17.74 1.59
C ALA A 335 -12.19 17.88 2.87
N ILE A 336 -13.14 16.96 3.10
CA ILE A 336 -13.93 16.99 4.34
C ILE A 336 -13.07 16.66 5.55
N GLY A 337 -12.04 15.83 5.38
CA GLY A 337 -11.01 15.61 6.39
C GLY A 337 -10.33 16.93 6.81
N LEU A 338 -9.85 17.73 5.86
CA LEU A 338 -9.22 19.01 6.19
C LEU A 338 -10.19 19.98 6.88
N SER A 339 -11.43 20.08 6.39
CA SER A 339 -12.46 20.90 7.02
C SER A 339 -12.74 20.44 8.46
N TYR A 340 -12.75 19.13 8.71
CA TYR A 340 -12.91 18.56 10.04
C TYR A 340 -11.72 18.94 10.91
N GLY A 341 -10.48 18.72 10.43
CA GLY A 341 -9.24 19.10 11.13
C GLY A 341 -9.21 20.58 11.52
N ALA A 342 -9.60 21.48 10.62
CA ALA A 342 -9.70 22.91 10.90
C ALA A 342 -10.69 23.23 12.04
N HIS A 343 -11.84 22.56 12.03
CA HIS A 343 -12.83 22.72 13.09
C HIS A 343 -12.31 22.18 14.43
N VAL A 344 -11.92 20.90 14.48
CA VAL A 344 -11.67 20.19 15.75
C VAL A 344 -10.31 20.47 16.36
N SER A 345 -9.31 20.82 15.54
CA SER A 345 -7.95 21.11 15.98
C SER A 345 -7.69 22.62 16.06
N LEU A 346 -7.95 23.34 14.97
CA LEU A 346 -7.54 24.75 14.90
C LEU A 346 -8.47 25.68 15.69
N CYS A 347 -9.76 25.38 15.77
CA CYS A 347 -10.72 26.21 16.49
C CYS A 347 -11.08 25.61 17.86
N LEU A 348 -11.73 24.45 17.87
CA LEU A 348 -12.26 23.84 19.09
C LEU A 348 -11.17 23.53 20.13
N ASN A 349 -10.07 22.89 19.73
CA ASN A 349 -9.00 22.55 20.67
C ASN A 349 -8.26 23.80 21.22
N GLN A 350 -8.19 24.90 20.46
CA GLN A 350 -7.65 26.17 20.97
C GLN A 350 -8.56 26.79 22.03
N LEU A 351 -9.88 26.86 21.76
CA LEU A 351 -10.87 27.33 22.72
C LEU A 351 -10.90 26.48 23.98
N LYS A 352 -10.86 25.15 23.83
CA LYS A 352 -10.77 24.20 24.94
C LYS A 352 -9.59 24.49 25.87
N ARG A 353 -8.41 24.74 25.28
CA ARG A 353 -7.16 24.88 26.03
C ARG A 353 -6.97 26.26 26.66
N LEU A 354 -7.41 27.31 25.97
CA LEU A 354 -7.02 28.70 26.27
C LEU A 354 -8.20 29.65 26.49
N GLY A 355 -9.43 29.18 26.26
CA GLY A 355 -10.64 29.93 26.53
C GLY A 355 -10.86 30.12 28.03
N THR A 356 -11.44 31.26 28.38
CA THR A 356 -12.05 31.45 29.71
C THR A 356 -13.31 30.59 29.82
N ASP A 357 -13.82 30.39 31.03
CA ASP A 357 -15.02 29.56 31.24
C ASP A 357 -16.24 30.16 30.51
N GLU A 358 -16.41 31.49 30.55
CA GLU A 358 -17.45 32.19 29.77
C GLU A 358 -17.31 31.96 28.25
N GLN A 359 -16.08 31.93 27.72
CA GLN A 359 -15.85 31.65 26.30
C GLN A 359 -16.15 30.18 25.97
N LYS A 360 -15.75 29.25 26.84
CA LYS A 360 -16.00 27.82 26.64
C LYS A 360 -17.50 27.52 26.64
N GLU A 361 -18.23 28.02 27.63
CA GLU A 361 -19.69 27.90 27.72
C GLU A 361 -20.40 28.47 26.49
N LYS A 362 -19.93 29.62 25.99
CA LYS A 362 -20.53 30.27 24.81
C LYS A 362 -20.27 29.51 23.50
N TYR A 363 -19.05 29.02 23.28
CA TYR A 363 -18.60 28.56 21.96
C TYR A 363 -18.53 27.04 21.81
N LEU A 364 -18.09 26.31 22.84
CA LEU A 364 -17.83 24.87 22.71
C LEU A 364 -19.09 24.04 22.44
N PRO A 365 -20.24 24.25 23.12
CA PRO A 365 -21.46 23.46 22.83
C PRO A 365 -21.90 23.55 21.37
N LYS A 366 -21.89 24.77 20.81
CA LYS A 366 -22.27 25.02 19.42
C LYS A 366 -21.30 24.43 18.40
N LEU A 367 -20.00 24.38 18.73
CA LEU A 367 -19.00 23.72 17.90
C LEU A 367 -19.18 22.20 17.97
N CYS A 368 -19.42 21.64 19.17
CA CYS A 368 -19.62 20.19 19.37
C CYS A 368 -20.88 19.67 18.65
N SER A 369 -22.00 20.41 18.72
CA SER A 369 -23.25 20.04 18.04
C SER A 369 -23.22 20.23 16.52
N GLY A 370 -22.24 20.97 16.00
CA GLY A 370 -22.16 21.33 14.58
C GLY A 370 -23.10 22.46 14.15
N GLU A 371 -23.77 23.15 15.10
CA GLU A 371 -24.46 24.41 14.84
C GLU A 371 -23.49 25.45 14.28
N HIS A 372 -22.32 25.57 14.91
CA HIS A 372 -21.21 26.39 14.46
C HIS A 372 -20.16 25.56 13.72
N MET A 373 -19.55 26.15 12.69
CA MET A 373 -18.31 25.67 12.10
C MET A 373 -17.14 26.56 12.51
N GLY A 374 -16.04 25.94 12.93
CA GLY A 374 -14.82 26.62 13.35
C GLY A 374 -13.81 26.83 12.23
N ALA A 375 -13.08 27.95 12.29
CA ALA A 375 -11.87 28.21 11.49
C ALA A 375 -10.79 28.92 12.32
N LEU A 376 -9.58 28.98 11.78
CA LEU A 376 -8.46 29.74 12.35
C LEU A 376 -7.79 30.57 11.24
N ALA A 377 -7.49 31.83 11.55
CA ALA A 377 -6.92 32.80 10.64
C ALA A 377 -5.63 33.43 11.16
N MET A 378 -4.50 32.87 10.72
CA MET A 378 -3.15 33.39 11.02
C MET A 378 -2.46 33.96 9.79
N SER A 379 -2.50 33.23 8.67
CA SER A 379 -1.72 33.51 7.46
C SER A 379 -2.26 34.70 6.66
N GLU A 380 -1.34 35.38 5.98
CA GLU A 380 -1.62 36.53 5.11
C GLU A 380 -0.92 36.34 3.76
N PRO A 381 -1.25 37.14 2.71
CA PRO A 381 -0.61 37.02 1.41
C PRO A 381 0.93 37.07 1.46
N ASN A 382 1.49 37.81 2.42
CA ASN A 382 2.93 37.97 2.62
C ASN A 382 3.46 37.27 3.90
N ALA A 383 2.63 36.53 4.64
CA ALA A 383 3.00 35.92 5.92
C ALA A 383 2.44 34.49 6.02
N GLY A 384 3.17 33.53 5.46
CA GLY A 384 2.91 32.08 5.57
C GLY A 384 3.87 31.41 6.54
N SER A 385 5.04 30.97 6.04
CA SER A 385 6.10 30.40 6.88
C SER A 385 6.65 31.41 7.91
N ASP A 386 6.75 32.68 7.54
CA ASP A 386 7.05 33.79 8.46
C ASP A 386 5.76 34.41 9.02
N VAL A 387 4.98 33.61 9.72
CA VAL A 387 3.65 33.99 10.24
C VAL A 387 3.70 35.20 11.18
N VAL A 388 4.82 35.43 11.87
CA VAL A 388 4.99 36.54 12.84
C VAL A 388 5.13 37.91 12.13
N SER A 389 5.45 37.91 10.83
CA SER A 389 5.52 39.12 10.00
C SER A 389 4.15 39.71 9.63
N MET A 390 3.05 39.07 10.03
CA MET A 390 1.66 39.52 9.78
C MET A 390 1.43 41.02 10.04
N ARG A 391 0.51 41.63 9.29
CA ARG A 391 0.22 43.07 9.30
C ARG A 391 -1.22 43.41 9.66
N THR A 392 -2.14 42.44 9.71
CA THR A 392 -3.49 42.69 10.22
C THR A 392 -3.39 43.32 11.60
N SER A 393 -3.98 44.50 11.77
CA SER A 393 -3.87 45.32 12.98
C SER A 393 -5.11 45.16 13.87
N ALA A 394 -4.95 45.38 15.17
CA ALA A 394 -6.04 45.46 16.13
C ALA A 394 -5.80 46.66 17.06
N GLU A 395 -6.55 47.74 16.86
CA GLU A 395 -6.44 48.96 17.68
C GLU A 395 -7.45 48.93 18.83
N LYS A 396 -6.99 49.11 20.07
CA LYS A 396 -7.86 49.15 21.25
C LYS A 396 -8.65 50.46 21.30
N LYS A 397 -9.97 50.38 21.42
CA LYS A 397 -10.92 51.50 21.58
C LYS A 397 -11.83 51.22 22.77
N GLY A 398 -11.38 51.54 23.98
CA GLY A 398 -12.16 51.29 25.20
C GLY A 398 -12.32 49.79 25.48
N ASP A 399 -13.56 49.29 25.45
CA ASP A 399 -13.95 47.91 25.75
C ASP A 399 -13.98 46.99 24.51
N TYR A 400 -13.48 47.46 23.36
CA TYR A 400 -13.36 46.70 22.12
C TYR A 400 -12.08 47.01 21.35
N TYR A 401 -11.83 46.23 20.31
CA TYR A 401 -10.76 46.41 19.32
C TYR A 401 -11.35 46.64 17.94
N ILE A 402 -10.67 47.44 17.14
CA ILE A 402 -10.94 47.58 15.70
C ILE A 402 -9.87 46.83 14.92
N LEU A 403 -10.29 45.76 14.24
CA LEU A 403 -9.43 44.97 13.37
C LEU A 403 -9.45 45.53 11.95
N ASN A 404 -8.26 45.73 11.37
CA ASN A 404 -8.07 46.20 10.00
C ASN A 404 -6.99 45.38 9.29
N GLY A 405 -7.34 44.79 8.15
CA GLY A 405 -6.42 43.99 7.32
C GLY A 405 -7.10 42.83 6.59
N SER A 406 -6.31 41.84 6.19
CA SER A 406 -6.82 40.64 5.54
C SER A 406 -6.04 39.39 5.94
N LYS A 407 -6.72 38.25 5.89
CA LYS A 407 -6.17 36.91 6.06
C LYS A 407 -6.38 36.09 4.80
N PHE A 408 -5.47 35.17 4.54
CA PHE A 408 -5.43 34.37 3.31
C PHE A 408 -5.18 32.90 3.64
N TRP A 409 -5.68 31.99 2.80
CA TRP A 409 -5.63 30.53 2.99
C TRP A 409 -6.50 29.99 4.12
N ILE A 410 -7.62 30.66 4.45
CA ILE A 410 -8.42 30.28 5.62
C ILE A 410 -9.38 29.15 5.27
N THR A 411 -9.02 27.93 5.67
CA THR A 411 -9.89 26.75 5.63
C THR A 411 -11.13 26.95 6.48
N ASN A 412 -12.28 26.55 5.95
CA ASN A 412 -13.64 26.82 6.46
C ASN A 412 -13.99 28.31 6.52
N GLY A 413 -13.11 29.25 6.16
CA GLY A 413 -13.36 30.69 6.31
C GLY A 413 -14.71 31.15 5.76
N PRO A 414 -15.11 30.74 4.54
CA PRO A 414 -16.42 31.08 3.97
C PRO A 414 -17.64 30.50 4.68
N ASP A 415 -17.46 29.44 5.46
CA ASP A 415 -18.55 28.74 6.15
C ASP A 415 -18.46 28.86 7.67
N ALA A 416 -17.39 29.42 8.22
CA ALA A 416 -17.17 29.44 9.66
C ALA A 416 -18.06 30.48 10.35
N ASP A 417 -18.62 30.08 11.50
CA ASP A 417 -19.42 30.93 12.37
C ASP A 417 -18.55 31.46 13.53
N THR A 418 -17.49 30.73 13.90
CA THR A 418 -16.54 31.08 14.96
C THR A 418 -15.11 30.94 14.45
N ILE A 419 -14.35 32.05 14.45
CA ILE A 419 -13.03 32.14 13.83
C ILE A 419 -12.02 32.67 14.85
N ILE A 420 -10.92 31.95 15.04
CA ILE A 420 -9.79 32.47 15.83
C ILE A 420 -8.86 33.28 14.92
N VAL A 421 -8.80 34.59 15.11
CA VAL A 421 -8.03 35.53 14.28
C VAL A 421 -6.83 36.06 15.04
N TYR A 422 -5.64 36.00 14.43
CA TYR A 422 -4.43 36.62 14.99
C TYR A 422 -4.19 38.00 14.36
N ALA A 423 -4.04 39.03 15.19
CA ALA A 423 -3.79 40.39 14.75
C ALA A 423 -2.73 41.08 15.62
N LYS A 424 -2.00 42.03 15.04
CA LYS A 424 -1.00 42.84 15.74
C LYS A 424 -1.68 43.96 16.53
N THR A 425 -1.52 43.91 17.85
CA THR A 425 -1.92 44.98 18.77
C THR A 425 -0.77 45.96 19.02
N ASN A 426 0.48 45.59 18.72
CA ASN A 426 1.64 46.47 18.84
C ASN A 426 2.67 46.23 17.72
N PHE A 427 3.03 47.30 17.01
CA PHE A 427 4.01 47.31 15.91
C PHE A 427 5.42 47.76 16.32
N SER A 428 5.58 48.41 17.48
CA SER A 428 6.85 49.03 17.92
C SER A 428 7.66 48.18 18.92
N GLY A 429 7.11 47.06 19.41
CA GLY A 429 7.78 46.13 20.33
C GLY A 429 8.35 44.87 19.65
N PRO A 430 9.03 43.99 20.42
CA PRO A 430 9.47 42.69 19.90
C PRO A 430 8.28 41.91 19.34
N ALA A 431 8.43 41.34 18.14
CA ALA A 431 7.30 40.72 17.43
C ALA A 431 6.59 39.61 18.23
N LYS A 432 7.31 38.93 19.15
CA LYS A 432 6.76 37.95 20.09
C LYS A 432 5.72 38.48 21.09
N HIS A 433 5.68 39.79 21.32
CA HIS A 433 4.75 40.47 22.24
C HIS A 433 3.73 41.36 21.53
N GLY A 434 3.78 41.42 20.20
CA GLY A 434 2.97 42.34 19.40
C GLY A 434 1.67 41.75 18.85
N ILE A 435 1.42 40.44 19.01
CA ILE A 435 0.30 39.72 18.41
C ILE A 435 -0.67 39.26 19.49
N THR A 436 -1.97 39.37 19.22
CA THR A 436 -3.07 38.90 20.09
C THR A 436 -4.03 38.02 19.28
N ALA A 437 -4.58 36.99 19.91
CA ALA A 437 -5.60 36.13 19.32
C ALA A 437 -7.00 36.59 19.73
N PHE A 438 -7.93 36.62 18.78
CA PHE A 438 -9.31 37.10 18.94
C PHE A 438 -10.30 36.06 18.45
N ILE A 439 -11.45 35.93 19.11
CA ILE A 439 -12.59 35.15 18.64
C ILE A 439 -13.51 36.09 17.86
N VAL A 440 -13.60 35.89 16.54
CA VAL A 440 -14.46 36.67 15.64
C VAL A 440 -15.64 35.83 15.19
N GLU A 441 -16.84 36.43 15.21
CA GLU A 441 -18.07 35.81 14.73
C GLU A 441 -18.43 36.35 13.35
N LYS A 442 -19.09 35.51 12.53
CA LYS A 442 -19.42 35.80 11.13
C LYS A 442 -20.23 37.10 10.94
N ASP A 443 -21.04 37.48 11.92
CA ASP A 443 -21.93 38.63 11.81
C ASP A 443 -21.35 39.91 12.45
N PHE A 444 -20.07 39.89 12.87
CA PHE A 444 -19.43 41.10 13.39
C PHE A 444 -19.33 42.17 12.30
N PRO A 445 -19.79 43.41 12.56
CA PRO A 445 -19.69 44.50 11.60
C PRO A 445 -18.24 44.72 11.16
N GLY A 446 -18.02 44.85 9.85
CA GLY A 446 -16.69 45.02 9.26
C GLY A 446 -15.95 43.72 8.91
N PHE A 447 -16.50 42.55 9.27
CA PHE A 447 -16.00 41.26 8.80
C PHE A 447 -16.66 40.88 7.46
N ARG A 448 -15.85 40.48 6.47
CA ARG A 448 -16.36 39.93 5.20
C ARG A 448 -15.47 38.82 4.67
N VAL A 449 -16.08 37.88 3.95
CA VAL A 449 -15.40 36.77 3.28
C VAL A 449 -15.16 37.13 1.81
N GLY A 450 -13.96 36.87 1.31
CA GLY A 450 -13.59 36.98 -0.10
C GLY A 450 -14.01 35.78 -0.95
N GLN A 451 -13.45 35.69 -2.16
CA GLN A 451 -13.73 34.60 -3.09
C GLN A 451 -13.11 33.28 -2.60
N LYS A 452 -13.83 32.17 -2.84
CA LYS A 452 -13.30 30.81 -2.65
C LYS A 452 -12.17 30.53 -3.65
N LEU A 453 -11.11 29.89 -3.19
CA LEU A 453 -9.94 29.56 -4.02
C LEU A 453 -10.15 28.29 -4.87
N ASP A 454 -9.63 28.33 -6.10
CA ASP A 454 -9.58 27.19 -7.03
C ASP A 454 -8.26 26.43 -6.86
N LYS A 455 -8.30 25.31 -6.13
CA LYS A 455 -7.10 24.59 -5.65
C LYS A 455 -6.81 23.33 -6.48
N LEU A 456 -5.54 22.87 -6.46
CA LEU A 456 -5.13 21.58 -7.06
C LEU A 456 -5.91 20.39 -6.47
N GLY A 457 -5.91 20.28 -5.14
CA GLY A 457 -6.59 19.23 -4.39
C GLY A 457 -7.26 19.81 -3.15
N ILE A 458 -7.87 18.95 -2.35
CA ILE A 458 -8.69 19.33 -1.20
C ILE A 458 -9.83 20.27 -1.66
N ARG A 459 -10.35 19.98 -2.86
CA ARG A 459 -11.47 20.71 -3.46
C ARG A 459 -12.76 20.28 -2.75
N GLY A 460 -13.59 21.25 -2.39
CA GLY A 460 -14.75 21.07 -1.53
C GLY A 460 -14.54 21.39 -0.06
N SER A 461 -13.28 21.51 0.39
CA SER A 461 -12.94 22.24 1.61
C SER A 461 -12.84 23.71 1.24
N ASN A 462 -13.77 24.53 1.70
CA ASN A 462 -13.81 25.93 1.30
C ASN A 462 -12.64 26.69 1.94
N THR A 463 -11.78 27.25 1.10
CA THR A 463 -10.65 28.09 1.51
C THR A 463 -10.87 29.46 0.91
N GLY A 464 -10.80 30.50 1.74
CA GLY A 464 -11.05 31.86 1.29
C GLY A 464 -10.16 32.89 1.96
N GLU A 465 -10.27 34.11 1.44
CA GLU A 465 -9.75 35.31 2.07
C GLU A 465 -10.74 35.83 3.10
N LEU A 466 -10.25 36.39 4.20
CA LEU A 466 -11.05 37.12 5.17
C LEU A 466 -10.59 38.57 5.19
N PHE A 467 -11.53 39.51 5.24
CA PHE A 467 -11.23 40.93 5.33
C PHE A 467 -11.85 41.52 6.59
N PHE A 468 -11.11 42.45 7.19
CA PHE A 468 -11.48 43.18 8.37
C PHE A 468 -11.38 44.67 8.01
N GLU A 469 -12.52 45.34 7.92
CA GLU A 469 -12.67 46.75 7.58
C GLU A 469 -13.41 47.41 8.74
N ASP A 470 -12.64 48.06 9.61
CA ASP A 470 -13.11 48.57 10.89
C ASP A 470 -13.91 47.54 11.72
N CYS A 471 -13.44 46.29 11.70
CA CYS A 471 -14.14 45.18 12.32
C CYS A 471 -14.13 45.29 13.84
N LYS A 472 -15.31 45.48 14.44
CA LYS A 472 -15.46 45.75 15.88
C LYS A 472 -15.53 44.45 16.68
N VAL A 473 -14.48 44.15 17.45
CA VAL A 473 -14.34 42.92 18.26
C VAL A 473 -14.31 43.27 19.75
N PRO A 474 -15.22 42.77 20.59
CA PRO A 474 -15.21 43.04 22.04
C PRO A 474 -13.89 42.60 22.71
N ALA A 475 -13.42 43.33 23.73
CA ALA A 475 -12.19 42.97 24.44
C ALA A 475 -12.29 41.60 25.15
N LYS A 476 -13.49 41.20 25.58
CA LYS A 476 -13.77 39.86 26.13
C LYS A 476 -13.59 38.71 25.13
N ASN A 477 -13.47 39.02 23.84
CA ASN A 477 -13.20 38.04 22.78
C ASN A 477 -11.70 37.81 22.55
N ILE A 478 -10.80 38.39 23.37
CA ILE A 478 -9.39 37.97 23.37
C ILE A 478 -9.29 36.53 23.85
N LEU A 479 -8.63 35.67 23.07
CA LEU A 479 -8.31 34.30 23.47
C LEU A 479 -6.93 34.28 24.16
N GLY A 480 -6.91 33.88 25.43
CA GLY A 480 -5.72 33.97 26.28
C GLY A 480 -5.50 35.39 26.80
N GLN A 481 -4.36 36.02 26.48
CA GLN A 481 -3.99 37.35 27.00
C GLN A 481 -3.52 38.29 25.88
N GLU A 482 -3.77 39.58 26.06
CA GLU A 482 -3.27 40.65 25.16
C GLU A 482 -1.74 40.55 25.01
N GLY A 483 -1.25 40.62 23.77
CA GLY A 483 0.17 40.52 23.44
C GLY A 483 0.79 39.13 23.58
N LYS A 484 0.02 38.11 23.98
CA LYS A 484 0.49 36.70 24.10
C LYS A 484 -0.01 35.79 22.97
N GLY A 485 -0.46 36.34 21.85
CA GLY A 485 -0.95 35.59 20.70
C GLY A 485 0.09 34.67 20.06
N VAL A 486 1.39 35.03 20.08
CA VAL A 486 2.45 34.12 19.60
C VAL A 486 2.55 32.85 20.45
N TYR A 487 2.33 32.96 21.76
CA TYR A 487 2.31 31.79 22.65
C TYR A 487 1.10 30.89 22.34
N VAL A 488 -0.09 31.48 22.17
CA VAL A 488 -1.31 30.78 21.75
C VAL A 488 -1.07 30.01 20.44
N LEU A 489 -0.48 30.68 19.45
CA LEU A 489 -0.14 30.11 18.16
C LEU A 489 0.84 28.92 18.29
N MET A 490 1.99 29.15 18.93
CA MET A 490 3.07 28.15 19.00
C MET A 490 2.69 26.95 19.85
N SER A 491 2.03 27.17 20.99
CA SER A 491 1.51 26.08 21.84
C SER A 491 0.39 25.29 21.16
N GLY A 492 -0.24 25.87 20.14
CA GLY A 492 -1.25 25.24 19.29
C GLY A 492 -0.72 24.34 18.19
N LEU A 493 0.35 24.79 17.54
CA LEU A 493 0.89 24.20 16.32
C LEU A 493 1.32 22.74 16.49
N ASP A 494 1.77 22.33 17.68
CA ASP A 494 2.18 20.95 17.92
C ASP A 494 0.98 19.99 17.86
N TYR A 495 -0.13 20.35 18.51
CA TYR A 495 -1.38 19.59 18.44
C TYR A 495 -2.01 19.65 17.05
N GLU A 496 -1.91 20.79 16.37
CA GLU A 496 -2.30 20.93 14.96
C GLU A 496 -1.55 19.90 14.11
N ARG A 497 -0.22 19.86 14.18
CA ARG A 497 0.60 18.95 13.39
C ARG A 497 0.31 17.49 13.70
N LEU A 498 0.18 17.13 14.97
CA LEU A 498 -0.21 15.78 15.37
C LEU A 498 -1.54 15.37 14.73
N LEU A 499 -2.59 16.19 14.89
CA LEU A 499 -3.92 15.84 14.41
C LEU A 499 -3.99 15.85 12.88
N LEU A 500 -3.35 16.83 12.21
CA LEU A 500 -3.33 16.90 10.75
C LEU A 500 -2.52 15.76 10.11
N ALA A 501 -1.62 15.09 10.84
CA ALA A 501 -0.94 13.90 10.36
C ALA A 501 -1.89 12.70 10.14
N SER A 502 -3.11 12.71 10.72
CA SER A 502 -4.17 11.73 10.41
C SER A 502 -4.69 11.83 8.98
N GLY A 503 -4.74 13.04 8.41
CA GLY A 503 -5.23 13.26 7.04
C GLY A 503 -4.45 12.46 5.99
N PRO A 504 -3.11 12.59 5.95
CA PRO A 504 -2.24 11.77 5.11
C PRO A 504 -2.41 10.26 5.32
N VAL A 505 -2.57 9.78 6.56
CA VAL A 505 -2.77 8.35 6.83
C VAL A 505 -4.08 7.84 6.24
N GLY A 506 -5.17 8.62 6.33
CA GLY A 506 -6.44 8.29 5.67
C GLY A 506 -6.30 8.23 4.15
N LEU A 507 -5.61 9.19 3.54
CA LEU A 507 -5.35 9.21 2.10
C LEU A 507 -4.46 8.05 1.63
N MET A 508 -3.44 7.67 2.42
CA MET A 508 -2.64 6.47 2.18
C MET A 508 -3.51 5.21 2.21
N GLN A 509 -4.44 5.12 3.16
CA GLN A 509 -5.35 3.99 3.24
C GLN A 509 -6.27 3.93 2.02
N ALA A 510 -6.80 5.07 1.58
CA ALA A 510 -7.60 5.16 0.36
C ALA A 510 -6.81 4.72 -0.89
N ALA A 511 -5.53 5.09 -0.98
CA ALA A 511 -4.64 4.66 -2.06
C ALA A 511 -4.46 3.13 -2.07
N CYS A 512 -4.24 2.51 -0.91
CA CYS A 512 -4.15 1.05 -0.78
C CYS A 512 -5.48 0.35 -1.13
N ASP A 513 -6.61 0.87 -0.64
CA ASP A 513 -7.94 0.32 -0.92
C ASP A 513 -8.19 0.22 -2.44
N VAL A 514 -7.87 1.29 -3.18
CA VAL A 514 -8.08 1.38 -4.62
C VAL A 514 -7.05 0.54 -5.39
N ALA A 515 -5.76 0.69 -5.06
CA ALA A 515 -4.68 0.03 -5.80
C ALA A 515 -4.70 -1.49 -5.63
N PHE A 516 -4.92 -1.96 -4.40
CA PHE A 516 -4.87 -3.39 -4.11
C PHE A 516 -6.08 -4.10 -4.72
N ASP A 517 -7.29 -3.53 -4.61
CA ASP A 517 -8.47 -4.11 -5.26
C ASP A 517 -8.28 -4.18 -6.79
N TYR A 518 -7.82 -3.09 -7.41
CA TYR A 518 -7.57 -3.06 -8.85
C TYR A 518 -6.52 -4.10 -9.29
N ALA A 519 -5.45 -4.26 -8.53
CA ALA A 519 -4.37 -5.19 -8.84
C ALA A 519 -4.82 -6.65 -8.91
N HIS A 520 -5.82 -7.04 -8.11
CA HIS A 520 -6.35 -8.42 -8.10
C HIS A 520 -7.50 -8.65 -9.08
N GLN A 521 -8.06 -7.59 -9.67
CA GLN A 521 -9.10 -7.67 -10.68
C GLN A 521 -8.55 -7.58 -12.10
N ARG A 522 -7.64 -6.63 -12.36
CA ARG A 522 -7.08 -6.38 -13.68
C ARG A 522 -6.16 -7.53 -14.10
N LYS A 523 -6.29 -8.00 -15.34
CA LYS A 523 -5.40 -8.98 -15.95
C LYS A 523 -4.53 -8.38 -17.06
N ALA A 524 -3.28 -8.82 -17.12
CA ALA A 524 -2.36 -8.57 -18.22
C ALA A 524 -1.53 -9.85 -18.44
N PHE A 525 -1.16 -10.13 -19.70
CA PHE A 525 -0.40 -11.35 -20.07
C PHE A 525 -0.99 -12.65 -19.49
N GLY A 526 -2.33 -12.77 -19.47
CA GLY A 526 -3.04 -13.98 -19.03
C GLY A 526 -3.22 -14.14 -17.51
N GLN A 527 -2.64 -13.27 -16.68
CA GLN A 527 -2.67 -13.39 -15.21
C GLN A 527 -3.05 -12.07 -14.53
N ARG A 528 -3.38 -12.08 -13.23
CA ARG A 528 -3.75 -10.85 -12.50
C ARG A 528 -2.52 -9.96 -12.36
N ILE A 529 -2.68 -8.64 -12.43
CA ILE A 529 -1.49 -7.78 -12.38
C ILE A 529 -0.78 -7.85 -11.02
N GLY A 530 -1.52 -8.12 -9.93
CA GLY A 530 -0.99 -8.40 -8.60
C GLY A 530 -0.15 -9.69 -8.49
N GLU A 531 -0.12 -10.54 -9.53
CA GLU A 531 0.74 -11.73 -9.59
C GLU A 531 2.12 -11.44 -10.19
N PHE A 532 2.33 -10.26 -10.78
CA PHE A 532 3.67 -9.84 -11.24
C PHE A 532 4.51 -9.31 -10.07
N GLN A 533 5.75 -9.78 -9.99
CA GLN A 533 6.68 -9.43 -8.90
C GLN A 533 6.89 -7.92 -8.73
N LEU A 534 6.90 -7.13 -9.80
CA LEU A 534 7.04 -5.66 -9.71
C LEU A 534 5.81 -4.97 -9.09
N ILE A 535 4.60 -5.50 -9.34
CA ILE A 535 3.38 -4.98 -8.71
C ILE A 535 3.33 -5.43 -7.25
N GLN A 536 3.71 -6.67 -6.96
CA GLN A 536 3.86 -7.18 -5.59
C GLN A 536 4.85 -6.33 -4.78
N ALA A 537 5.99 -5.96 -5.38
CA ALA A 537 6.97 -5.08 -4.77
C ALA A 537 6.38 -3.71 -4.42
N LYS A 538 5.67 -3.06 -5.36
CA LYS A 538 4.97 -1.79 -5.08
C LYS A 538 3.94 -1.92 -3.98
N MET A 539 3.12 -2.98 -3.98
CA MET A 539 2.13 -3.21 -2.93
C MET A 539 2.78 -3.38 -1.56
N ALA A 540 3.92 -4.07 -1.48
CA ALA A 540 4.69 -4.23 -0.25
C ALA A 540 5.30 -2.90 0.24
N ASP A 541 5.82 -2.08 -0.68
CA ASP A 541 6.34 -0.74 -0.34
C ASP A 541 5.22 0.18 0.15
N MET A 542 4.05 0.18 -0.50
CA MET A 542 2.87 0.91 -0.03
C MET A 542 2.44 0.43 1.36
N TYR A 543 2.40 -0.88 1.58
CA TYR A 543 2.03 -1.48 2.87
C TYR A 543 2.96 -1.06 4.01
N THR A 544 4.28 -1.17 3.81
CA THR A 544 5.25 -0.83 4.86
C THR A 544 5.21 0.66 5.21
N LEU A 545 5.02 1.53 4.22
CA LEU A 545 4.93 2.98 4.44
C LEU A 545 3.68 3.38 5.22
N ILE A 546 2.51 2.82 4.91
CA ILE A 546 1.27 3.14 5.65
C ILE A 546 1.32 2.60 7.07
N VAL A 547 1.85 1.38 7.30
CA VAL A 547 1.99 0.81 8.64
C VAL A 547 2.96 1.62 9.48
N ALA A 548 4.13 1.98 8.94
CA ALA A 548 5.10 2.83 9.65
C ALA A 548 4.49 4.20 9.99
N SER A 549 3.77 4.80 9.05
CA SER A 549 3.11 6.11 9.23
C SER A 549 2.04 6.07 10.33
N ARG A 550 1.20 5.04 10.35
CA ARG A 550 0.15 4.89 11.38
C ARG A 550 0.74 4.55 12.74
N CYS A 551 1.74 3.67 12.81
CA CYS A 551 2.46 3.37 14.05
C CYS A 551 3.11 4.63 14.65
N TYR A 552 3.71 5.48 13.82
CA TYR A 552 4.30 6.75 14.27
C TYR A 552 3.23 7.70 14.79
N LEU A 553 2.16 7.94 14.01
CA LEU A 553 1.02 8.78 14.40
C LEU A 553 0.43 8.37 15.76
N TYR A 554 0.08 7.10 15.91
CA TYR A 554 -0.63 6.65 17.12
C TYR A 554 0.30 6.60 18.34
N SER A 555 1.59 6.41 18.14
CA SER A 555 2.56 6.46 19.24
C SER A 555 2.74 7.89 19.76
N VAL A 556 2.82 8.88 18.87
CA VAL A 556 2.89 10.30 19.28
C VAL A 556 1.57 10.74 19.91
N ALA A 557 0.42 10.32 19.36
CA ALA A 557 -0.88 10.61 19.96
C ALA A 557 -0.98 10.10 21.40
N ARG A 558 -0.60 8.83 21.65
CA ARG A 558 -0.56 8.27 23.01
C ARG A 558 0.39 9.00 23.95
N ALA A 559 1.55 9.43 23.44
CA ALA A 559 2.48 10.20 24.25
C ALA A 559 1.89 11.56 24.66
N VAL A 560 1.18 12.22 23.74
CA VAL A 560 0.45 13.46 24.01
C VAL A 560 -0.70 13.24 25.00
N ASP A 561 -1.46 12.15 24.85
CA ASP A 561 -2.52 11.77 25.80
C ASP A 561 -1.96 11.49 27.20
N ALA A 562 -0.74 10.97 27.29
CA ALA A 562 0.00 10.78 28.55
C ALA A 562 0.68 12.08 29.07
N GLY A 563 0.41 13.24 28.46
CA GLY A 563 0.93 14.54 28.89
C GLY A 563 2.30 14.92 28.34
N THR A 564 2.86 14.14 27.40
CA THR A 564 4.18 14.37 26.80
C THR A 564 4.04 14.83 25.34
N ALA A 565 3.78 16.13 25.15
CA ALA A 565 3.81 16.76 23.83
C ALA A 565 5.21 17.35 23.54
N ASN A 566 5.77 17.00 22.39
CA ASN A 566 7.07 17.50 21.95
C ASN A 566 6.97 18.05 20.52
N ALA A 567 7.44 19.29 20.33
CA ALA A 567 7.44 19.97 19.04
C ALA A 567 8.17 19.18 17.95
N LYS A 568 9.29 18.50 18.26
CA LYS A 568 10.02 17.71 17.25
C LYS A 568 9.24 16.48 16.80
N ASP A 569 8.51 15.83 17.71
CA ASP A 569 7.78 14.60 17.43
C ASP A 569 6.48 14.91 16.68
N CYS A 570 5.76 15.97 17.08
CA CYS A 570 4.60 16.48 16.35
C CYS A 570 4.96 16.97 14.95
N ALA A 571 6.09 17.68 14.78
CA ALA A 571 6.59 18.08 13.46
C ALA A 571 7.10 16.90 12.63
N GLY A 572 7.79 15.95 13.27
CA GLY A 572 8.33 14.76 12.63
C GLY A 572 7.25 13.84 12.08
N VAL A 573 6.16 13.64 12.83
CA VAL A 573 5.10 12.74 12.38
C VAL A 573 4.36 13.27 11.15
N ILE A 574 3.99 14.54 11.12
CA ILE A 574 3.32 15.11 9.93
C ILE A 574 4.27 15.28 8.75
N LEU A 575 5.57 15.56 8.98
CA LEU A 575 6.58 15.54 7.93
C LEU A 575 6.60 14.16 7.24
N TYR A 576 6.70 13.11 8.06
CA TYR A 576 6.78 11.74 7.59
C TYR A 576 5.51 11.27 6.88
N THR A 577 4.33 11.49 7.48
CA THR A 577 3.07 10.99 6.91
C THR A 577 2.69 11.75 5.64
N ALA A 578 2.96 13.06 5.55
CA ALA A 578 2.64 13.87 4.38
C ALA A 578 3.42 13.46 3.12
N GLU A 579 4.75 13.34 3.22
CA GLU A 579 5.59 12.96 2.07
C GLU A 579 5.27 11.53 1.59
N ASN A 580 4.97 10.64 2.52
CA ASN A 580 4.55 9.27 2.19
C ASN A 580 3.16 9.22 1.53
N ALA A 581 2.21 10.05 1.94
CA ALA A 581 0.90 10.10 1.30
C ALA A 581 0.99 10.51 -0.18
N THR A 582 1.84 11.49 -0.50
CA THR A 582 2.09 11.87 -1.90
C THR A 582 2.70 10.71 -2.69
N LYS A 583 3.70 10.02 -2.11
CA LYS A 583 4.32 8.85 -2.73
C LYS A 583 3.30 7.73 -3.00
N LEU A 584 2.48 7.38 -2.02
CA LEU A 584 1.44 6.35 -2.16
C LEU A 584 0.35 6.75 -3.15
N GLY A 585 -0.02 8.03 -3.22
CA GLY A 585 -0.91 8.55 -4.25
C GLY A 585 -0.35 8.34 -5.66
N LEU A 586 0.95 8.57 -5.87
CA LEU A 586 1.63 8.32 -7.14
C LEU A 586 1.71 6.81 -7.47
N ASP A 587 2.04 5.96 -6.50
CA ASP A 587 2.07 4.51 -6.71
C ASP A 587 0.68 3.93 -7.02
N CYS A 588 -0.38 4.48 -6.40
CA CYS A 588 -1.76 4.13 -6.73
C CYS A 588 -2.08 4.45 -8.20
N ILE A 589 -1.73 5.64 -8.69
CA ILE A 589 -1.90 6.01 -10.10
C ILE A 589 -1.14 5.00 -10.99
N GLN A 590 0.11 4.68 -10.62
CA GLN A 590 0.96 3.80 -11.41
C GLN A 590 0.42 2.36 -11.49
N ILE A 591 -0.13 1.82 -10.40
CA ILE A 591 -0.73 0.46 -10.37
C ILE A 591 -1.99 0.41 -11.26
N LEU A 592 -2.78 1.48 -11.28
CA LEU A 592 -3.96 1.58 -12.14
C LEU A 592 -3.62 1.86 -13.61
N GLY A 593 -2.39 2.30 -13.90
CA GLY A 593 -1.94 2.67 -15.24
C GLY A 593 -2.78 3.80 -15.82
N GLY A 594 -3.21 3.68 -17.08
CA GLY A 594 -4.05 4.70 -17.73
C GLY A 594 -5.35 5.01 -16.97
N ASN A 595 -5.94 4.02 -16.28
CA ASN A 595 -7.13 4.24 -15.45
C ASN A 595 -6.85 5.11 -14.23
N GLY A 596 -5.61 5.13 -13.73
CA GLY A 596 -5.22 5.94 -12.58
C GLY A 596 -5.09 7.43 -12.92
N TYR A 597 -4.95 7.75 -14.21
CA TYR A 597 -4.74 9.11 -14.72
C TYR A 597 -6.03 9.85 -15.09
N ILE A 598 -7.16 9.14 -15.15
CA ILE A 598 -8.47 9.70 -15.50
C ILE A 598 -9.32 9.92 -14.24
N ASN A 599 -10.21 10.92 -14.27
CA ASN A 599 -10.99 11.34 -13.11
C ASN A 599 -12.18 10.41 -12.78
N GLU A 600 -12.41 9.37 -13.57
CA GLU A 600 -13.38 8.30 -13.28
C GLU A 600 -12.90 7.41 -12.12
N TYR A 601 -11.58 7.40 -11.83
CA TYR A 601 -11.00 6.74 -10.67
C TYR A 601 -10.52 7.77 -9.64
N PRO A 602 -10.61 7.48 -8.33
CA PRO A 602 -10.22 8.42 -7.29
C PRO A 602 -8.69 8.59 -7.15
N ALA A 603 -7.87 7.80 -7.85
CA ALA A 603 -6.41 7.81 -7.70
C ALA A 603 -5.80 9.21 -7.93
N GLY A 604 -6.23 9.90 -9.00
CA GLY A 604 -5.80 11.27 -9.27
C GLY A 604 -6.20 12.26 -8.18
N ARG A 605 -7.39 12.10 -7.58
CA ARG A 605 -7.87 12.93 -6.45
C ARG A 605 -7.03 12.68 -5.21
N ILE A 606 -6.79 11.43 -4.84
CA ILE A 606 -6.01 11.06 -3.64
C ILE A 606 -4.61 11.69 -3.69
N MET A 607 -3.94 11.64 -4.85
CA MET A 607 -2.63 12.25 -5.02
C MET A 607 -2.67 13.79 -4.90
N ARG A 608 -3.64 14.45 -5.55
CA ARG A 608 -3.83 15.91 -5.46
C ARG A 608 -4.11 16.37 -4.03
N ASP A 609 -4.94 15.61 -3.30
CA ASP A 609 -5.29 15.86 -1.91
C ASP A 609 -4.06 15.70 -0.99
N ALA A 610 -3.30 14.62 -1.18
CA ALA A 610 -2.11 14.33 -0.36
C ALA A 610 -1.08 15.46 -0.40
N LYS A 611 -0.88 16.07 -1.57
CA LYS A 611 0.15 17.10 -1.76
C LYS A 611 -0.03 18.34 -0.86
N LEU A 612 -1.25 18.65 -0.44
CA LEU A 612 -1.49 19.78 0.48
C LEU A 612 -0.71 19.61 1.79
N TYR A 613 -0.63 18.38 2.32
CA TYR A 613 -0.08 18.15 3.65
C TYR A 613 1.44 18.33 3.73
N GLU A 614 2.15 18.48 2.61
CA GLU A 614 3.56 18.92 2.59
C GLU A 614 3.72 20.45 2.71
N ILE A 615 2.60 21.19 2.65
CA ILE A 615 2.56 22.65 2.60
C ILE A 615 1.79 23.23 3.81
N GLY A 616 0.57 22.75 4.06
CA GLY A 616 -0.27 23.16 5.19
C GLY A 616 0.32 22.77 6.55
N ALA A 617 -0.06 23.44 7.64
CA ALA A 617 0.51 23.24 8.99
C ALA A 617 2.05 23.44 9.09
N GLY A 618 2.59 24.25 8.18
CA GLY A 618 4.02 24.47 7.99
C GLY A 618 4.61 23.52 6.96
N THR A 619 5.39 24.04 6.02
CA THR A 619 5.97 23.23 4.93
C THR A 619 6.93 22.17 5.48
N SER A 620 7.22 21.15 4.67
CA SER A 620 8.22 20.13 5.03
C SER A 620 9.56 20.73 5.47
N GLU A 621 10.00 21.84 4.85
CA GLU A 621 11.22 22.56 5.24
C GLU A 621 11.10 23.19 6.63
N VAL A 622 9.97 23.84 6.93
CA VAL A 622 9.73 24.43 8.26
C VAL A 622 9.71 23.34 9.34
N ARG A 623 9.12 22.19 9.06
CA ARG A 623 9.12 21.04 9.99
C ARG A 623 10.52 20.52 10.25
N ARG A 624 11.34 20.39 9.19
CA ARG A 624 12.75 20.03 9.30
C ARG A 624 13.52 21.04 10.17
N LEU A 625 13.27 22.34 10.03
CA LEU A 625 13.87 23.36 10.89
C LEU A 625 13.45 23.24 12.37
N VAL A 626 12.18 22.93 12.66
CA VAL A 626 11.70 22.71 14.04
C VAL A 626 12.42 21.53 14.68
N ILE A 627 12.52 20.41 13.95
CA ILE A 627 13.20 19.21 14.41
C ILE A 627 14.70 19.48 14.62
N GLY A 628 15.39 20.01 13.60
CA GLY A 628 16.83 20.30 13.67
C GLY A 628 17.20 21.27 14.80
N ARG A 629 16.40 22.32 15.03
CA ARG A 629 16.61 23.25 16.16
C ARG A 629 16.40 22.60 17.52
N THR A 630 15.41 21.71 17.63
CA THR A 630 15.15 21.00 18.90
C THR A 630 16.28 20.04 19.21
N LEU A 631 16.76 19.26 18.23
CA LEU A 631 17.91 18.37 18.39
C LEU A 631 19.17 19.11 18.85
N ASN A 632 19.42 20.32 18.32
CA ASN A 632 20.53 21.14 18.78
C ASN A 632 20.48 21.50 20.28
N ASN A 633 19.28 21.56 20.88
CA ASN A 633 19.08 21.90 22.29
C ASN A 633 19.10 20.69 23.24
N GLU A 634 18.81 19.49 22.74
CA GLU A 634 18.61 18.27 23.54
C GLU A 634 19.89 17.58 24.00
N TYR A 635 21.07 18.05 23.59
CA TYR A 635 22.36 17.49 23.95
C TYR A 635 22.76 17.67 25.44
N ASN A 636 21.77 17.74 26.34
CA ASN A 636 21.93 18.04 27.76
C ASN A 636 21.36 16.99 28.75
N GLU A 637 20.64 15.91 28.41
CA GLU A 637 20.08 14.97 29.44
C GLU A 637 19.52 13.64 28.88
N GLN A 638 19.66 12.46 29.55
CA GLN A 638 18.96 11.17 29.22
C GLN A 638 18.73 10.13 30.38
N GLN A 639 17.83 9.15 30.12
CA GLN A 639 16.95 8.35 31.01
C GLN A 639 17.34 6.87 31.32
N GLN A 640 16.77 6.31 32.42
CA GLN A 640 17.23 5.22 33.32
C GLN A 640 17.35 3.72 32.86
N LEU A 641 16.41 3.05 32.17
CA LEU A 641 16.58 1.59 31.86
C LEU A 641 17.48 1.36 30.64
N ARG A 642 17.16 2.07 29.56
CA ARG A 642 18.06 2.24 28.43
C ARG A 642 19.43 2.70 28.93
N GLN A 643 19.48 3.55 29.97
CA GLN A 643 20.73 3.93 30.64
C GLN A 643 21.52 2.73 31.17
N THR A 644 20.88 1.76 31.82
CA THR A 644 21.61 0.62 32.42
C THR A 644 22.31 -0.20 31.33
N VAL A 645 21.59 -0.56 30.26
CA VAL A 645 22.18 -1.31 29.13
C VAL A 645 23.21 -0.45 28.40
N PHE A 646 22.88 0.81 28.12
CA PHE A 646 23.77 1.77 27.48
C PHE A 646 25.07 1.93 28.27
N ASN A 647 25.01 2.18 29.58
CA ASN A 647 26.18 2.36 30.44
C ASN A 647 27.08 1.12 30.44
N PHE A 648 26.49 -0.08 30.51
CA PHE A 648 27.24 -1.33 30.39
C PHE A 648 27.97 -1.42 29.05
N LEU A 649 27.27 -1.16 27.94
CA LEU A 649 27.86 -1.25 26.60
C LEU A 649 28.90 -0.17 26.30
N GLN A 650 28.70 1.05 26.80
CA GLN A 650 29.69 2.13 26.71
C GLN A 650 30.99 1.77 27.42
N LYS A 651 30.92 0.95 28.48
CA LYS A 651 32.10 0.49 29.20
C LYS A 651 32.75 -0.74 28.56
N GLU A 652 31.95 -1.74 28.21
CA GLU A 652 32.46 -3.09 27.90
C GLU A 652 32.56 -3.38 26.39
N LEU A 653 31.95 -2.56 25.52
CA LEU A 653 31.89 -2.83 24.07
C LEU A 653 32.28 -1.62 23.20
N ALA A 654 31.68 -0.45 23.40
CA ALA A 654 31.86 0.72 22.54
C ALA A 654 33.34 1.12 22.32
N PRO A 655 34.23 1.08 23.34
CA PRO A 655 35.64 1.42 23.17
C PRO A 655 36.40 0.51 22.20
N TYR A 656 35.94 -0.73 22.04
CA TYR A 656 36.58 -1.74 21.20
C TYR A 656 35.99 -1.80 19.79
N ALA A 657 34.87 -1.14 19.52
CA ALA A 657 34.10 -1.32 18.29
C ALA A 657 34.89 -0.99 17.01
N GLN A 658 35.85 -0.06 17.08
CA GLN A 658 36.73 0.26 15.94
C GLN A 658 37.86 -0.77 15.75
N GLU A 659 38.46 -1.26 16.84
CA GLU A 659 39.45 -2.34 16.79
C GLU A 659 38.80 -3.63 16.26
N ILE A 660 37.59 -3.95 16.73
CA ILE A 660 36.81 -5.12 16.30
C ILE A 660 36.58 -5.09 14.79
N ASP A 661 36.16 -3.94 14.23
CA ASP A 661 35.98 -3.80 12.79
C ASP A 661 37.32 -3.97 12.05
N LYS A 662 38.36 -3.27 12.48
CA LYS A 662 39.68 -3.32 11.82
C LYS A 662 40.26 -4.75 11.78
N GLU A 663 40.21 -5.46 12.90
CA GLU A 663 40.84 -6.79 13.03
C GLU A 663 39.91 -7.94 12.63
N ASP A 664 38.62 -7.66 12.33
CA ASP A 664 37.55 -8.68 12.20
C ASP A 664 37.55 -9.68 13.36
N ASN A 665 37.88 -9.23 14.57
CA ASN A 665 38.03 -10.11 15.73
C ASN A 665 37.74 -9.36 17.03
N PHE A 666 36.93 -9.96 17.90
CA PHE A 666 36.77 -9.48 19.27
C PHE A 666 37.51 -10.39 20.24
N LYS A 667 38.73 -9.99 20.63
CA LYS A 667 39.64 -10.78 21.49
C LYS A 667 38.99 -11.26 22.79
N ASN A 668 38.14 -10.40 23.39
CA ASN A 668 37.50 -10.68 24.67
C ASN A 668 36.04 -11.19 24.53
N LEU A 669 35.64 -11.67 23.33
CA LEU A 669 34.26 -12.06 23.03
C LEU A 669 33.65 -12.96 24.10
N ARG A 670 34.37 -14.01 24.54
CA ARG A 670 33.86 -14.98 25.52
C ARG A 670 33.70 -14.40 26.93
N GLU A 671 34.61 -13.52 27.34
CA GLU A 671 34.47 -12.82 28.63
C GLU A 671 33.29 -11.86 28.59
N PHE A 672 33.18 -11.07 27.52
CA PHE A 672 32.03 -10.21 27.28
C PHE A 672 30.71 -11.01 27.28
N TRP A 673 30.69 -12.19 26.63
CA TRP A 673 29.52 -13.07 26.58
C TRP A 673 29.05 -13.53 27.97
N LYS A 674 29.99 -13.87 28.85
CA LYS A 674 29.67 -14.24 30.24
C LYS A 674 29.18 -13.03 31.05
N LYS A 675 29.76 -11.85 30.84
CA LYS A 675 29.31 -10.61 31.50
C LYS A 675 27.87 -10.26 31.11
N ILE A 676 27.56 -10.24 29.81
CA ILE A 676 26.19 -9.98 29.34
C ILE A 676 25.20 -11.06 29.80
N GLY A 677 25.63 -12.33 29.85
CA GLY A 677 24.85 -13.43 30.44
C GLY A 677 24.58 -13.27 31.93
N SER A 678 25.57 -12.83 32.72
CA SER A 678 25.41 -12.60 34.16
C SER A 678 24.43 -11.47 34.51
N LEU A 679 24.18 -10.55 33.58
CA LEU A 679 23.14 -9.52 33.69
C LEU A 679 21.74 -10.03 33.30
N GLY A 680 21.60 -11.31 32.95
CA GLY A 680 20.36 -11.90 32.45
C GLY A 680 20.03 -11.53 31.00
N LEU A 681 20.88 -10.74 30.33
CA LEU A 681 20.56 -10.16 29.04
C LEU A 681 20.62 -11.17 27.88
N LEU A 682 21.28 -12.33 28.00
CA LEU A 682 21.17 -13.39 26.96
C LEU A 682 19.88 -14.20 27.06
N GLY A 683 19.19 -14.16 28.20
CA GLY A 683 18.02 -14.97 28.51
C GLY A 683 16.71 -14.18 28.60
N VAL A 684 16.63 -12.98 27.99
CA VAL A 684 15.49 -12.04 28.19
C VAL A 684 14.14 -12.73 28.02
N THR A 685 13.89 -13.34 26.87
CA THR A 685 12.62 -14.02 26.54
C THR A 685 12.61 -15.51 26.91
N THR A 686 13.63 -15.99 27.62
CA THR A 686 13.68 -17.38 28.09
C THR A 686 12.94 -17.48 29.42
N PRO A 687 12.10 -18.52 29.64
CA PRO A 687 11.45 -18.73 30.93
C PRO A 687 12.44 -18.83 32.08
N ILE A 688 11.99 -18.39 33.27
CA ILE A 688 12.83 -18.34 34.48
C ILE A 688 13.31 -19.74 34.88
N GLU A 689 12.47 -20.77 34.70
CA GLU A 689 12.81 -22.18 34.96
C GLU A 689 14.03 -22.70 34.17
N TYR A 690 14.35 -22.07 33.04
CA TYR A 690 15.51 -22.39 32.21
C TYR A 690 16.66 -21.38 32.36
N GLY A 691 16.66 -20.56 33.41
CA GLY A 691 17.70 -19.58 33.71
C GLY A 691 17.59 -18.27 32.93
N GLY A 692 16.43 -17.98 32.34
CA GLY A 692 16.13 -16.68 31.73
C GLY A 692 15.48 -15.68 32.70
N THR A 693 15.03 -14.54 32.17
CA THR A 693 14.33 -13.52 32.97
C THR A 693 12.82 -13.46 32.73
N GLY A 694 12.30 -14.17 31.72
CA GLY A 694 10.87 -14.17 31.39
C GLY A 694 10.32 -12.83 30.89
N GLY A 695 11.17 -11.95 30.36
CA GLY A 695 10.79 -10.67 29.77
C GLY A 695 10.18 -10.80 28.38
N SER A 696 9.74 -9.66 27.84
CA SER A 696 9.03 -9.57 26.56
C SER A 696 9.97 -9.53 25.34
N TYR A 697 9.44 -9.76 24.14
CA TYR A 697 10.14 -9.51 22.89
C TYR A 697 10.45 -8.02 22.71
N LEU A 698 9.62 -7.11 23.22
CA LEU A 698 9.95 -5.68 23.28
C LEU A 698 11.20 -5.42 24.12
N ASP A 699 11.32 -6.01 25.30
CA ASP A 699 12.51 -5.88 26.15
C ASP A 699 13.76 -6.39 25.42
N GLN A 700 13.63 -7.52 24.72
CA GLN A 700 14.73 -8.07 23.92
C GLN A 700 15.10 -7.16 22.73
N CYS A 701 14.13 -6.55 22.06
CA CYS A 701 14.38 -5.55 21.01
C CYS A 701 15.15 -4.33 21.56
N ILE A 702 14.84 -3.85 22.77
CA ILE A 702 15.56 -2.73 23.40
C ILE A 702 17.04 -3.09 23.64
N VAL A 703 17.32 -4.31 24.13
CA VAL A 703 18.69 -4.79 24.34
C VAL A 703 19.45 -4.88 23.00
N ILE A 704 18.81 -5.40 21.95
CA ILE A 704 19.41 -5.52 20.62
C ILE A 704 19.65 -4.13 20.00
N GLU A 705 18.73 -3.18 20.19
CA GLU A 705 18.90 -1.81 19.69
C GLU A 705 20.13 -1.13 20.30
N GLU A 706 20.32 -1.24 21.62
CA GLU A 706 21.51 -0.68 22.29
C GLU A 706 22.80 -1.40 21.89
N LEU A 707 22.76 -2.73 21.71
CA LEU A 707 23.89 -3.48 21.16
C LEU A 707 24.24 -3.02 19.74
N GLY A 708 23.24 -2.83 18.87
CA GLY A 708 23.43 -2.34 17.50
C GLY A 708 23.99 -0.92 17.45
N ARG A 709 23.62 -0.07 18.42
CA ARG A 709 24.17 1.28 18.60
C ARG A 709 25.66 1.24 18.95
N ALA A 710 26.09 0.28 19.77
CA ALA A 710 27.49 0.12 20.14
C ALA A 710 28.32 -0.59 19.04
N SER A 711 27.84 -1.73 18.53
CA SER A 711 28.48 -2.52 17.48
C SER A 711 27.45 -3.39 16.75
N GLY A 712 27.21 -3.10 15.47
CA GLY A 712 26.34 -3.91 14.62
C GLY A 712 26.77 -5.38 14.55
N ALA A 713 28.09 -5.63 14.50
CA ALA A 713 28.67 -6.97 14.46
C ALA A 713 28.35 -7.79 15.72
N ILE A 714 28.62 -7.24 16.91
CA ILE A 714 28.34 -7.96 18.17
C ILE A 714 26.83 -8.12 18.40
N SER A 715 26.03 -7.13 17.99
CA SER A 715 24.57 -7.26 17.97
C SER A 715 24.10 -8.42 17.08
N ASN A 716 24.65 -8.55 15.87
CA ASN A 716 24.33 -9.65 14.97
C ASN A 716 24.71 -11.03 15.56
N SER A 717 25.88 -11.13 16.21
CA SER A 717 26.26 -12.32 16.96
C SER A 717 25.30 -12.61 18.12
N TYR A 718 24.83 -11.58 18.82
CA TYR A 718 23.85 -11.71 19.89
C TYR A 718 22.51 -12.23 19.37
N VAL A 719 21.99 -11.66 18.27
CA VAL A 719 20.74 -12.14 17.64
C VAL A 719 20.87 -13.59 17.17
N ALA A 720 22.01 -14.00 16.62
CA ALA A 720 22.24 -15.39 16.24
C ALA A 720 22.13 -16.36 17.43
N ASN A 721 22.56 -15.94 18.62
CA ASN A 721 22.42 -16.74 19.84
C ASN A 721 20.97 -16.75 20.34
N VAL A 722 20.41 -15.57 20.63
CA VAL A 722 19.14 -15.46 21.36
C VAL A 722 17.91 -15.72 20.49
N SER A 723 18.00 -15.42 19.20
CA SER A 723 16.91 -15.61 18.24
C SER A 723 17.10 -16.90 17.45
N LEU A 724 18.18 -17.01 16.69
CA LEU A 724 18.31 -18.09 15.69
C LEU A 724 18.53 -19.47 16.34
N CYS A 725 19.15 -19.53 17.53
CA CYS A 725 19.38 -20.78 18.25
C CYS A 725 18.39 -20.98 19.41
N MET A 726 18.43 -20.08 20.41
CA MET A 726 17.64 -20.25 21.64
C MET A 726 16.13 -20.25 21.38
N ASN A 727 15.63 -19.40 20.48
CA ASN A 727 14.19 -19.34 20.25
C ASN A 727 13.63 -20.62 19.61
N GLN A 728 14.42 -21.28 18.75
CA GLN A 728 14.06 -22.57 18.17
C GLN A 728 13.99 -23.66 19.25
N LEU A 729 14.97 -23.69 20.17
CA LEU A 729 14.99 -24.62 21.31
C LEU A 729 13.81 -24.40 22.26
N LYS A 730 13.51 -23.15 22.62
CA LYS A 730 12.38 -22.82 23.50
C LYS A 730 11.04 -23.32 22.93
N ARG A 731 10.84 -23.14 21.63
CA ARG A 731 9.55 -23.41 20.96
C ARG A 731 9.35 -24.89 20.64
N LEU A 732 10.42 -25.60 20.29
CA LEU A 732 10.32 -26.91 19.63
C LEU A 732 11.20 -27.99 20.29
N GLY A 733 12.01 -27.62 21.28
CA GLY A 733 12.82 -28.56 22.02
C GLY A 733 11.97 -29.45 22.93
N THR A 734 12.43 -30.68 23.15
CA THR A 734 11.91 -31.51 24.25
C THR A 734 12.34 -30.90 25.58
N GLU A 735 11.67 -31.27 26.68
CA GLU A 735 12.05 -30.78 28.02
C GLU A 735 13.52 -31.11 28.34
N GLU A 736 13.98 -32.33 28.03
CA GLU A 736 15.39 -32.72 28.18
C GLU A 736 16.35 -31.83 27.37
N GLN A 737 15.96 -31.42 26.16
CA GLN A 737 16.77 -30.51 25.34
C GLN A 737 16.78 -29.10 25.94
N LYS A 738 15.64 -28.61 26.42
CA LYS A 738 15.53 -27.27 27.04
C LYS A 738 16.39 -27.18 28.30
N GLU A 739 16.25 -28.15 29.21
CA GLU A 739 17.05 -28.23 30.45
C GLU A 739 18.55 -28.33 30.16
N LYS A 740 18.94 -29.08 29.12
CA LYS A 740 20.35 -29.25 28.76
C LYS A 740 20.98 -27.98 28.17
N TYR A 741 20.30 -27.29 27.25
CA TYR A 741 20.93 -26.25 26.43
C TYR A 741 20.59 -24.81 26.85
N LEU A 742 19.36 -24.52 27.26
CA LEU A 742 18.92 -23.14 27.53
C LEU A 742 19.68 -22.48 28.69
N PRO A 743 19.92 -23.13 29.85
CA PRO A 743 20.67 -22.50 30.94
C PRO A 743 22.09 -22.08 30.53
N LYS A 744 22.76 -22.91 29.73
CA LYS A 744 24.12 -22.65 29.24
C LYS A 744 24.18 -21.50 28.25
N LEU A 745 23.15 -21.37 27.41
CA LEU A 745 23.02 -20.27 26.47
C LEU A 745 22.65 -18.95 27.18
N CYS A 746 21.84 -19.00 28.25
CA CYS A 746 21.49 -17.83 29.06
C CYS A 746 22.67 -17.29 29.88
N THR A 747 23.51 -18.18 30.42
CA THR A 747 24.69 -17.78 31.21
C THR A 747 25.88 -17.34 30.34
N GLY A 748 25.83 -17.62 29.04
CA GLY A 748 26.94 -17.39 28.11
C GLY A 748 28.06 -18.44 28.19
N GLU A 749 27.84 -19.57 28.88
CA GLU A 749 28.72 -20.74 28.82
C GLU A 749 28.79 -21.27 27.38
N HIS A 750 27.64 -21.36 26.72
CA HIS A 750 27.51 -21.73 25.31
C HIS A 750 27.20 -20.51 24.44
N MET A 751 27.67 -20.56 23.20
CA MET A 751 27.23 -19.67 22.13
C MET A 751 26.45 -20.45 21.06
N GLY A 752 25.32 -19.90 20.64
CA GLY A 752 24.39 -20.48 19.67
C GLY A 752 24.62 -20.03 18.23
N ALA A 753 24.36 -20.94 17.27
CA ALA A 753 24.29 -20.65 15.83
C ALA A 753 23.16 -21.42 15.13
N LEU A 754 22.78 -20.95 13.93
CA LEU A 754 21.79 -21.58 13.06
C LEU A 754 22.38 -21.80 11.66
N ALA A 755 22.30 -23.02 11.15
CA ALA A 755 22.93 -23.43 9.90
C ALA A 755 21.91 -24.00 8.92
N MET A 756 21.50 -23.17 7.96
CA MET A 756 20.57 -23.55 6.88
C MET A 756 21.17 -23.35 5.49
N SER A 757 21.84 -22.22 5.25
CA SER A 757 22.32 -21.81 3.93
C SER A 757 23.51 -22.63 3.45
N GLU A 758 23.55 -22.83 2.14
CA GLU A 758 24.58 -23.57 1.42
C GLU A 758 25.10 -22.75 0.25
N PRO A 759 26.27 -23.08 -0.32
CA PRO A 759 26.78 -22.37 -1.51
C PRO A 759 25.80 -22.30 -2.68
N ASN A 760 24.91 -23.29 -2.80
CA ASN A 760 23.90 -23.38 -3.87
C ASN A 760 22.46 -23.07 -3.41
N ALA A 761 22.22 -22.80 -2.11
CA ALA A 761 20.88 -22.63 -1.56
C ALA A 761 20.86 -21.53 -0.47
N GLY A 762 20.32 -20.36 -0.85
CA GLY A 762 20.10 -19.20 0.02
C GLY A 762 18.63 -18.85 0.12
N SER A 763 18.13 -18.03 -0.81
CA SER A 763 16.71 -17.65 -0.89
C SER A 763 15.77 -18.84 -1.11
N ASP A 764 16.22 -19.87 -1.85
CA ASP A 764 15.53 -21.15 -1.99
C ASP A 764 16.15 -22.20 -1.06
N VAL A 765 16.06 -21.95 0.25
CA VAL A 765 16.72 -22.77 1.28
C VAL A 765 16.26 -24.23 1.29
N VAL A 766 15.06 -24.53 0.77
CA VAL A 766 14.52 -25.90 0.70
C VAL A 766 15.22 -26.77 -0.35
N SER A 767 15.94 -26.16 -1.28
CA SER A 767 16.76 -26.84 -2.30
C SER A 767 18.15 -27.26 -1.80
N MET A 768 18.38 -27.20 -0.47
CA MET A 768 19.59 -27.67 0.18
C MET A 768 19.93 -29.14 -0.14
N ARG A 769 21.23 -29.44 -0.14
CA ARG A 769 21.81 -30.75 -0.48
C ARG A 769 22.44 -31.46 0.72
N THR A 770 22.75 -30.76 1.82
CA THR A 770 23.20 -31.42 3.06
C THR A 770 22.19 -32.48 3.44
N ARG A 771 22.65 -33.71 3.66
CA ARG A 771 21.80 -34.88 3.87
C ARG A 771 22.02 -35.48 5.24
N ALA A 772 20.97 -36.07 5.79
CA ALA A 772 21.01 -36.85 7.02
C ALA A 772 20.37 -38.22 6.77
N GLU A 773 21.13 -39.30 6.97
CA GLU A 773 20.63 -40.66 6.84
C GLU A 773 20.41 -41.27 8.23
N LYS A 774 19.22 -41.81 8.48
CA LYS A 774 18.90 -42.46 9.76
C LYS A 774 19.56 -43.85 9.85
N LYS A 775 20.27 -44.12 10.94
CA LYS A 775 20.94 -45.39 11.25
C LYS A 775 20.57 -45.82 12.67
N GLY A 776 19.36 -46.37 12.84
CA GLY A 776 18.87 -46.78 14.16
C GLY A 776 18.59 -45.59 15.09
N ASP A 777 19.35 -45.49 16.17
CA ASP A 777 19.24 -44.46 17.22
C ASP A 777 20.08 -43.20 16.94
N TYR A 778 20.69 -43.08 15.76
CA TYR A 778 21.42 -41.90 15.31
C TYR A 778 21.22 -41.61 13.82
N TYR A 779 21.70 -40.45 13.37
CA TYR A 779 21.77 -40.01 11.99
C TYR A 779 23.24 -39.80 11.59
N ILE A 780 23.53 -39.98 10.31
CA ILE A 780 24.80 -39.61 9.69
C ILE A 780 24.56 -38.40 8.79
N LEU A 781 25.16 -37.26 9.13
CA LEU A 781 25.06 -36.02 8.38
C LEU A 781 26.27 -35.84 7.46
N ASN A 782 26.00 -35.49 6.20
CA ASN A 782 27.00 -35.25 5.18
C ASN A 782 26.65 -34.01 4.34
N GLY A 783 27.58 -33.05 4.25
CA GLY A 783 27.40 -31.83 3.48
C GLY A 783 28.18 -30.64 4.04
N SER A 784 27.86 -29.44 3.59
CA SER A 784 28.45 -28.22 4.10
C SER A 784 27.42 -27.10 4.18
N LYS A 785 27.64 -26.21 5.14
CA LYS A 785 26.87 -24.97 5.32
C LYS A 785 27.79 -23.77 5.17
N PHE A 786 27.22 -22.66 4.72
CA PHE A 786 27.95 -21.45 4.34
C PHE A 786 27.19 -20.22 4.84
N TRP A 787 27.88 -19.12 5.13
CA TRP A 787 27.32 -17.91 5.75
C TRP A 787 26.78 -18.11 7.17
N ILE A 788 27.41 -18.98 7.98
CA ILE A 788 26.89 -19.29 9.32
C ILE A 788 27.45 -18.34 10.36
N THR A 789 26.63 -17.36 10.77
CA THR A 789 26.91 -16.45 11.89
C THR A 789 27.10 -17.23 13.18
N ASN A 790 28.11 -16.84 13.95
CA ASN A 790 28.67 -17.55 15.11
C ASN A 790 29.24 -18.95 14.80
N GLY A 791 29.13 -19.48 13.58
CA GLY A 791 29.56 -20.85 13.24
C GLY A 791 30.98 -21.21 13.70
N PRO A 792 31.99 -20.34 13.48
CA PRO A 792 33.36 -20.59 13.95
C PRO A 792 33.51 -20.67 15.47
N ASP A 793 32.62 -20.01 16.22
CA ASP A 793 32.72 -19.87 17.68
C ASP A 793 31.65 -20.66 18.44
N ALA A 794 30.58 -21.14 17.80
CA ALA A 794 29.42 -21.71 18.46
C ALA A 794 29.69 -23.06 19.13
N ASP A 795 29.11 -23.26 20.32
CA ASP A 795 29.12 -24.51 21.08
C ASP A 795 27.86 -25.36 20.80
N THR A 796 26.74 -24.71 20.43
CA THR A 796 25.45 -25.34 20.14
C THR A 796 24.90 -24.80 18.84
N LEU A 797 24.65 -25.68 17.87
CA LEU A 797 24.22 -25.30 16.53
C LEU A 797 22.92 -25.99 16.16
N ILE A 798 21.97 -25.26 15.59
CA ILE A 798 20.80 -25.85 14.95
C ILE A 798 21.10 -26.01 13.45
N VAL A 799 21.12 -27.24 12.95
CA VAL A 799 21.52 -27.56 11.57
C VAL A 799 20.36 -28.21 10.82
N TYR A 800 20.02 -27.67 9.65
CA TYR A 800 19.01 -28.26 8.77
C TYR A 800 19.66 -29.16 7.72
N ALA A 801 19.15 -30.38 7.61
CA ALA A 801 19.59 -31.35 6.61
C ALA A 801 18.40 -32.12 6.03
N LYS A 802 18.54 -32.52 4.77
CA LYS A 802 17.54 -33.28 4.03
C LYS A 802 17.58 -34.76 4.45
N THR A 803 16.47 -35.25 5.00
CA THR A 803 16.28 -36.66 5.40
C THR A 803 15.54 -37.48 4.35
N ASN A 804 14.82 -36.82 3.44
CA ASN A 804 14.12 -37.48 2.34
C ASN A 804 14.26 -36.69 1.03
N PHE A 805 14.75 -37.37 -0.02
CA PHE A 805 14.94 -36.80 -1.36
C PHE A 805 13.78 -37.07 -2.32
N SER A 806 12.92 -38.04 -2.02
CA SER A 806 11.83 -38.51 -2.88
C SER A 806 10.43 -38.09 -2.41
N GLY A 807 10.33 -37.41 -1.26
CA GLY A 807 9.08 -36.85 -0.71
C GLY A 807 8.74 -35.45 -1.22
N PRO A 808 7.50 -34.95 -0.96
CA PRO A 808 7.12 -33.58 -1.27
C PRO A 808 8.05 -32.58 -0.56
N PRO A 809 8.38 -31.41 -1.14
CA PRO A 809 9.33 -30.45 -0.57
C PRO A 809 9.05 -30.03 0.88
N LYS A 810 7.79 -30.12 1.32
CA LYS A 810 7.33 -29.79 2.68
C LYS A 810 7.72 -30.82 3.74
N TYR A 811 7.97 -32.08 3.36
CA TYR A 811 8.26 -33.20 4.27
C TYR A 811 9.51 -33.95 3.80
N GLY A 812 10.67 -33.58 4.34
CA GLY A 812 11.95 -34.15 3.93
C GLY A 812 13.19 -33.42 4.40
N ILE A 813 13.04 -32.38 5.23
CA ILE A 813 14.13 -31.69 5.92
C ILE A 813 13.92 -31.91 7.42
N THR A 814 14.99 -32.12 8.17
CA THR A 814 14.98 -32.28 9.63
C THR A 814 15.97 -31.28 10.24
N ALA A 815 15.62 -30.73 11.41
CA ALA A 815 16.48 -29.86 12.20
C ALA A 815 17.21 -30.69 13.28
N PHE A 816 18.51 -30.46 13.46
CA PHE A 816 19.35 -31.19 14.39
C PHE A 816 20.09 -30.22 15.32
N ILE A 817 20.24 -30.59 16.59
CA ILE A 817 21.11 -29.91 17.55
C ILE A 817 22.50 -30.56 17.47
N ILE A 818 23.48 -29.81 16.98
CA ILE A 818 24.88 -30.25 16.86
C ILE A 818 25.73 -29.56 17.93
N GLU A 819 26.56 -30.33 18.61
CA GLU A 819 27.53 -29.82 19.60
C GLU A 819 28.92 -29.79 18.97
N LYS A 820 29.77 -28.88 19.45
CA LYS A 820 31.11 -28.63 18.86
C LYS A 820 32.02 -29.86 18.78
N ASP A 821 31.82 -30.86 19.63
CA ASP A 821 32.68 -32.04 19.75
C ASP A 821 32.07 -33.30 19.08
N PHE A 822 30.98 -33.15 18.32
CA PHE A 822 30.38 -34.29 17.62
C PHE A 822 31.33 -34.86 16.57
N PRO A 823 31.59 -36.20 16.57
CA PRO A 823 32.45 -36.82 15.58
C PRO A 823 31.97 -36.54 14.16
N GLY A 824 32.88 -36.11 13.27
CA GLY A 824 32.58 -35.78 11.87
C GLY A 824 32.09 -34.35 11.63
N PHE A 825 31.90 -33.53 12.67
CA PHE A 825 31.68 -32.10 12.54
C PHE A 825 33.01 -31.34 12.50
N LYS A 826 33.17 -30.44 11.52
CA LYS A 826 34.36 -29.60 11.36
C LYS A 826 33.94 -28.16 11.05
N ARG A 827 34.72 -27.20 11.55
CA ARG A 827 34.61 -25.79 11.17
C ARG A 827 35.49 -25.55 9.95
N GLY A 828 34.90 -24.97 8.90
CA GLY A 828 35.61 -24.54 7.72
C GLY A 828 36.24 -23.15 7.92
N ARG A 829 36.46 -22.42 6.82
CA ARG A 829 37.05 -21.08 6.91
C ARG A 829 36.09 -20.07 7.54
N LYS A 830 36.67 -19.11 8.27
CA LYS A 830 36.02 -17.83 8.58
C LYS A 830 36.01 -16.96 7.31
N LEU A 831 34.88 -16.34 7.02
CA LEU A 831 34.71 -15.51 5.82
C LEU A 831 35.19 -14.08 6.10
N ASP A 832 35.98 -13.54 5.16
CA ASP A 832 36.31 -12.12 5.10
C ASP A 832 35.13 -11.34 4.50
N LYS A 833 34.69 -10.30 5.20
CA LYS A 833 33.42 -9.61 4.95
C LYS A 833 33.64 -8.11 4.84
N MET A 834 32.85 -7.47 3.98
CA MET A 834 32.85 -6.00 3.89
C MET A 834 32.38 -5.32 5.17
N GLY A 835 31.41 -5.88 5.89
CA GLY A 835 30.83 -5.34 7.12
C GLY A 835 30.51 -6.46 8.10
N MET A 836 29.91 -6.14 9.24
CA MET A 836 29.72 -7.08 10.35
C MET A 836 31.06 -7.70 10.80
N ARG A 837 32.14 -6.91 10.73
CA ARG A 837 33.47 -7.36 11.11
C ARG A 837 33.55 -7.47 12.63
N GLY A 838 33.96 -8.63 13.12
CA GLY A 838 33.84 -9.04 14.53
C GLY A 838 32.74 -10.06 14.82
N SER A 839 31.75 -10.20 13.93
CA SER A 839 30.81 -11.32 13.93
C SER A 839 31.43 -12.47 13.15
N SER A 840 31.87 -13.52 13.85
CA SER A 840 32.46 -14.68 13.22
C SER A 840 31.42 -15.42 12.38
N THR A 841 31.53 -15.29 11.06
CA THR A 841 30.69 -15.99 10.09
C THR A 841 31.57 -16.93 9.29
N GLY A 842 31.15 -18.18 9.13
CA GLY A 842 32.01 -19.19 8.54
C GLY A 842 31.28 -20.33 7.86
N GLU A 843 32.10 -21.23 7.34
CA GLU A 843 31.69 -22.51 6.78
C GLU A 843 31.61 -23.58 7.87
N LEU A 844 30.66 -24.50 7.73
CA LEU A 844 30.55 -25.70 8.54
C LEU A 844 30.59 -26.91 7.63
N ILE A 845 31.29 -27.96 8.05
CA ILE A 845 31.52 -29.18 7.26
C ILE A 845 31.05 -30.37 8.09
N PHE A 846 30.28 -31.25 7.45
CA PHE A 846 29.79 -32.50 8.04
C PHE A 846 30.28 -33.65 7.16
N GLU A 847 31.16 -34.47 7.72
CA GLU A 847 31.76 -35.65 7.09
C GLU A 847 31.50 -36.85 7.99
N ASP A 848 30.51 -37.66 7.60
CA ASP A 848 30.00 -38.76 8.40
C ASP A 848 29.68 -38.36 9.84
N CYS A 849 29.11 -37.16 10.00
CA CYS A 849 28.84 -36.57 11.30
C CYS A 849 27.76 -37.37 12.04
N LYS A 850 28.12 -38.01 13.14
CA LYS A 850 27.22 -38.88 13.90
C LYS A 850 26.39 -38.07 14.90
N VAL A 851 25.07 -38.03 14.70
CA VAL A 851 24.13 -37.22 15.49
C VAL A 851 23.09 -38.11 16.17
N PRO A 852 23.00 -38.16 17.50
CA PRO A 852 21.99 -38.96 18.19
C PRO A 852 20.56 -38.59 17.76
N ALA A 853 19.64 -39.55 17.69
CA ALA A 853 18.24 -39.28 17.33
C ALA A 853 17.54 -38.36 18.35
N LYS A 854 17.96 -38.39 19.62
CA LYS A 854 17.50 -37.45 20.66
C LYS A 854 17.92 -35.99 20.42
N ASN A 855 18.82 -35.73 19.48
CA ASN A 855 19.23 -34.40 19.06
C ASN A 855 18.43 -33.89 17.85
N VAL A 856 17.41 -34.63 17.38
CA VAL A 856 16.42 -34.08 16.44
C VAL A 856 15.60 -33.01 17.17
N LEU A 857 15.53 -31.80 16.60
CA LEU A 857 14.71 -30.70 17.11
C LEU A 857 13.34 -30.74 16.45
N GLY A 858 12.28 -30.89 17.25
CA GLY A 858 10.94 -31.16 16.75
C GLY A 858 10.79 -32.60 16.24
N GLU A 859 10.09 -32.77 15.12
CA GLU A 859 9.85 -34.10 14.53
C GLU A 859 10.67 -34.33 13.25
N ASP A 860 11.06 -35.58 13.03
CA ASP A 860 11.75 -36.01 11.81
C ASP A 860 10.91 -35.72 10.56
N GLY A 861 11.53 -35.13 9.54
CA GLY A 861 10.91 -34.71 8.28
C GLY A 861 10.11 -33.41 8.36
N LYS A 862 9.91 -32.83 9.56
CA LYS A 862 9.14 -31.59 9.77
C LYS A 862 10.02 -30.33 9.93
N GLY A 863 11.29 -30.37 9.54
CA GLY A 863 12.22 -29.25 9.61
C GLY A 863 11.75 -27.99 8.85
N VAL A 864 11.00 -28.12 7.76
CA VAL A 864 10.39 -26.95 7.09
C VAL A 864 9.39 -26.25 8.00
N TYR A 865 8.60 -26.99 8.79
CA TYR A 865 7.69 -26.41 9.79
C TYR A 865 8.47 -25.74 10.93
N VAL A 866 9.53 -26.38 11.43
CA VAL A 866 10.44 -25.79 12.43
C VAL A 866 10.94 -24.43 11.94
N LEU A 867 11.45 -24.39 10.69
CA LEU A 867 11.94 -23.17 10.06
C LEU A 867 10.84 -22.10 9.94
N MET A 868 9.73 -22.42 9.28
CA MET A 868 8.68 -21.43 8.96
C MET A 868 8.05 -20.80 10.20
N THR A 869 7.91 -21.57 11.28
CA THR A 869 7.29 -21.06 12.50
C THR A 869 8.23 -20.18 13.34
N GLY A 870 9.54 -20.19 13.07
CA GLY A 870 10.52 -19.33 13.77
C GLY A 870 10.88 -18.03 13.04
N LEU A 871 10.80 -18.03 11.70
CA LEU A 871 11.24 -16.91 10.88
C LEU A 871 10.59 -15.56 11.23
N ASP A 872 9.34 -15.56 11.70
CA ASP A 872 8.65 -14.31 12.03
C ASP A 872 9.25 -13.63 13.27
N TYR A 873 9.55 -14.40 14.32
CA TYR A 873 10.26 -13.89 15.50
C TYR A 873 11.69 -13.47 15.16
N GLU A 874 12.35 -14.23 14.29
CA GLU A 874 13.70 -13.91 13.83
C GLU A 874 13.77 -12.58 13.09
N ARG A 875 12.80 -12.31 12.20
CA ARG A 875 12.71 -11.04 11.47
C ARG A 875 12.46 -9.86 12.40
N LEU A 876 11.58 -10.02 13.39
CA LEU A 876 11.31 -8.99 14.39
C LEU A 876 12.60 -8.63 15.15
N LEU A 877 13.29 -9.63 15.72
CA LEU A 877 14.50 -9.39 16.52
C LEU A 877 15.67 -8.88 15.68
N LEU A 878 15.82 -9.37 14.44
CA LEU A 878 16.83 -8.84 13.51
C LEU A 878 16.60 -7.37 13.19
N ALA A 879 15.35 -6.90 13.13
CA ALA A 879 15.01 -5.50 12.81
C ALA A 879 15.47 -4.49 13.88
N ALA A 880 15.76 -4.95 15.10
CA ALA A 880 16.28 -4.10 16.17
C ALA A 880 17.74 -3.70 15.98
N THR A 881 18.58 -4.54 15.35
CA THR A 881 20.00 -4.19 15.11
C THR A 881 20.16 -3.01 14.13
N PRO A 882 19.54 -2.99 12.94
CA PRO A 882 19.64 -1.84 12.04
C PRO A 882 19.06 -0.58 12.67
N LEU A 883 18.05 -0.67 13.55
CA LEU A 883 17.56 0.48 14.32
C LEU A 883 18.63 1.03 15.29
N GLY A 884 19.39 0.15 15.96
CA GLY A 884 20.56 0.55 16.74
C GLY A 884 21.62 1.26 15.91
N ILE A 885 21.92 0.73 14.72
CA ILE A 885 22.86 1.34 13.77
C ILE A 885 22.36 2.73 13.32
N MET A 886 21.07 2.91 13.07
CA MET A 886 20.48 4.23 12.79
C MET A 886 20.72 5.21 13.93
N GLN A 887 20.50 4.79 15.17
CA GLN A 887 20.75 5.64 16.34
C GLN A 887 22.22 6.05 16.41
N ALA A 888 23.16 5.12 16.21
CA ALA A 888 24.58 5.43 16.16
C ALA A 888 24.95 6.39 15.02
N ALA A 889 24.32 6.22 13.84
CA ALA A 889 24.54 7.11 12.70
C ALA A 889 24.04 8.54 13.00
N CYS A 890 22.88 8.67 13.66
CA CYS A 890 22.37 9.95 14.16
C CYS A 890 23.33 10.56 15.18
N ASP A 891 23.75 9.80 16.21
CA ASP A 891 24.65 10.29 17.26
C ASP A 891 25.94 10.87 16.65
N VAL A 892 26.61 10.10 15.79
CA VAL A 892 27.85 10.50 15.13
C VAL A 892 27.65 11.75 14.26
N ALA A 893 26.57 11.77 13.46
CA ALA A 893 26.30 12.88 12.57
C ALA A 893 25.94 14.17 13.33
N PHE A 894 25.12 14.05 14.37
CA PHE A 894 24.59 15.18 15.13
C PHE A 894 25.68 15.76 16.05
N ASP A 895 26.49 14.91 16.70
CA ASP A 895 27.66 15.32 17.48
C ASP A 895 28.65 16.10 16.59
N TYR A 896 28.98 15.53 15.43
CA TYR A 896 29.88 16.17 14.48
C TYR A 896 29.30 17.50 13.98
N ALA A 897 27.99 17.55 13.70
CA ALA A 897 27.33 18.77 13.27
C ALA A 897 27.36 19.88 14.33
N HIS A 898 27.30 19.51 15.61
CA HIS A 898 27.38 20.43 16.73
C HIS A 898 28.81 20.94 16.99
N GLN A 899 29.83 20.10 16.78
CA GLN A 899 31.22 20.43 17.10
C GLN A 899 31.94 21.11 15.92
N ARG A 900 31.70 20.64 14.69
CA ARG A 900 32.44 21.12 13.51
C ARG A 900 32.02 22.54 13.15
N LYS A 901 33.01 23.42 12.93
CA LYS A 901 32.81 24.78 12.41
C LYS A 901 33.18 24.88 10.92
N ALA A 902 32.36 25.60 10.16
CA ALA A 902 32.64 26.03 8.80
C ALA A 902 31.95 27.38 8.55
N PHE A 903 32.55 28.23 7.72
CA PHE A 903 32.04 29.59 7.41
C PHE A 903 31.65 30.40 8.68
N GLY A 904 32.44 30.28 9.75
CA GLY A 904 32.24 31.06 10.99
C GLY A 904 31.22 30.52 11.99
N GLN A 905 30.48 29.45 11.68
CA GLN A 905 29.46 28.88 12.58
C GLN A 905 29.50 27.35 12.63
N ARG A 906 28.74 26.74 13.55
CA ARG A 906 28.60 25.28 13.63
C ARG A 906 27.88 24.77 12.40
N ILE A 907 28.29 23.63 11.85
CA ILE A 907 27.66 23.16 10.60
C ILE A 907 26.17 22.78 10.81
N GLY A 908 25.77 22.40 12.02
CA GLY A 908 24.38 22.19 12.42
C GLY A 908 23.50 23.45 12.42
N GLU A 909 24.05 24.63 12.14
CA GLU A 909 23.31 25.88 11.94
C GLU A 909 22.94 26.13 10.46
N PHE A 910 23.52 25.37 9.51
CA PHE A 910 23.14 25.45 8.10
C PHE A 910 21.88 24.65 7.81
N GLN A 911 20.94 25.25 7.06
CA GLN A 911 19.64 24.68 6.76
C GLN A 911 19.72 23.32 6.07
N LEU A 912 20.67 23.10 5.16
CA LEU A 912 20.85 21.81 4.48
C LEU A 912 21.33 20.69 5.42
N ILE A 913 22.11 21.04 6.45
CA ILE A 913 22.52 20.08 7.49
C ILE A 913 21.35 19.82 8.44
N GLN A 914 20.63 20.85 8.86
CA GLN A 914 19.43 20.72 9.67
C GLN A 914 18.36 19.85 8.99
N ALA A 915 18.20 20.00 7.67
CA ALA A 915 17.30 19.18 6.87
C ALA A 915 17.67 17.69 6.94
N LYS A 916 18.95 17.35 6.70
CA LYS A 916 19.42 15.96 6.82
C LYS A 916 19.27 15.42 8.24
N MET A 917 19.63 16.21 9.26
CA MET A 917 19.47 15.79 10.66
C MET A 917 18.01 15.49 11.00
N ALA A 918 17.09 16.33 10.52
CA ALA A 918 15.66 16.13 10.71
C ALA A 918 15.14 14.88 9.98
N ASP A 919 15.59 14.63 8.75
CA ASP A 919 15.23 13.42 7.99
C ASP A 919 15.74 12.15 8.68
N MET A 920 16.99 12.16 9.15
CA MET A 920 17.58 11.06 9.90
C MET A 920 16.80 10.79 11.20
N TYR A 921 16.51 11.83 11.99
CA TYR A 921 15.72 11.70 13.21
C TYR A 921 14.32 11.12 12.94
N THR A 922 13.63 11.68 11.95
CA THR A 922 12.26 11.31 11.61
C THR A 922 12.17 9.84 11.17
N LEU A 923 13.09 9.40 10.31
CA LEU A 923 13.15 8.01 9.86
C LEU A 923 13.46 7.06 11.01
N MET A 924 14.42 7.40 11.86
CA MET A 924 14.78 6.61 13.04
C MET A 924 13.60 6.44 14.00
N VAL A 925 12.86 7.52 14.31
CA VAL A 925 11.69 7.45 15.20
C VAL A 925 10.56 6.63 14.55
N ALA A 926 10.26 6.85 13.27
CA ALA A 926 9.27 6.05 12.55
C ALA A 926 9.62 4.55 12.56
N SER A 927 10.89 4.21 12.32
CA SER A 927 11.41 2.84 12.41
C SER A 927 11.26 2.24 13.82
N ARG A 928 11.54 3.02 14.88
CA ARG A 928 11.36 2.59 16.27
C ARG A 928 9.90 2.34 16.62
N CYS A 929 9.00 3.25 16.24
CA CYS A 929 7.57 3.08 16.47
C CYS A 929 7.02 1.84 15.78
N TYR A 930 7.43 1.56 14.53
CA TYR A 930 7.03 0.35 13.83
C TYR A 930 7.56 -0.91 14.54
N LEU A 931 8.86 -0.96 14.87
CA LEU A 931 9.46 -2.08 15.59
C LEU A 931 8.77 -2.38 16.91
N TYR A 932 8.55 -1.35 17.73
CA TYR A 932 8.01 -1.55 19.08
C TYR A 932 6.54 -1.96 19.04
N ASN A 933 5.76 -1.45 18.10
CA ASN A 933 4.38 -1.90 17.91
C ASN A 933 4.33 -3.34 17.40
N ALA A 934 5.19 -3.71 16.44
CA ALA A 934 5.31 -5.09 15.98
C ALA A 934 5.75 -6.05 17.12
N ALA A 935 6.67 -5.62 17.98
CA ALA A 935 7.10 -6.41 19.15
C ALA A 935 5.95 -6.63 20.14
N ARG A 936 5.20 -5.58 20.48
CA ARG A 936 3.99 -5.70 21.32
C ARG A 936 2.95 -6.63 20.71
N ALA A 937 2.76 -6.58 19.39
CA ALA A 937 1.85 -7.48 18.70
C ALA A 937 2.33 -8.95 18.76
N VAL A 938 3.64 -9.20 18.71
CA VAL A 938 4.21 -10.54 18.92
C VAL A 938 4.01 -10.99 20.36
N ASP A 939 4.28 -10.12 21.34
CA ASP A 939 4.09 -10.41 22.77
C ASP A 939 2.63 -10.77 23.10
N ALA A 940 1.68 -10.11 22.43
CA ALA A 940 0.25 -10.39 22.57
C ALA A 940 -0.22 -11.60 21.72
N GLY A 941 0.65 -12.25 20.95
CA GLY A 941 0.31 -13.43 20.14
C GLY A 941 -0.57 -13.15 18.91
N ILE A 942 -0.59 -11.89 18.45
CA ILE A 942 -1.48 -11.38 17.39
C ILE A 942 -0.74 -10.96 16.12
N ALA A 943 0.59 -10.84 16.17
CA ALA A 943 1.39 -10.49 15.00
C ALA A 943 1.35 -11.58 13.91
N ASN A 944 1.48 -11.13 12.66
CA ASN A 944 1.53 -12.02 11.49
C ASN A 944 2.89 -11.90 10.76
N ALA A 945 3.16 -12.86 9.87
CA ALA A 945 4.40 -12.91 9.09
C ALA A 945 4.68 -11.65 8.24
N LYS A 946 3.61 -10.98 7.78
CA LYS A 946 3.70 -9.73 7.00
C LYS A 946 4.21 -8.58 7.85
N ASP A 947 3.82 -8.50 9.12
CA ASP A 947 4.28 -7.43 10.02
C ASP A 947 5.75 -7.58 10.37
N CYS A 948 6.19 -8.81 10.68
CA CYS A 948 7.59 -9.09 10.97
C CYS A 948 8.50 -8.92 9.73
N ALA A 949 8.04 -9.35 8.55
CA ALA A 949 8.78 -9.11 7.30
C ALA A 949 8.82 -7.63 6.92
N GLY A 950 7.70 -6.92 7.12
CA GLY A 950 7.56 -5.50 6.84
C GLY A 950 8.47 -4.63 7.70
N VAL A 951 8.58 -4.93 8.99
CA VAL A 951 9.42 -4.12 9.88
C VAL A 951 10.91 -4.31 9.58
N LEU A 952 11.38 -5.53 9.33
CA LEU A 952 12.77 -5.76 8.95
C LEU A 952 13.12 -5.13 7.60
N LEU A 953 12.22 -5.22 6.61
CA LEU A 953 12.38 -4.52 5.32
C LEU A 953 12.57 -3.02 5.56
N TYR A 954 11.65 -2.43 6.32
CA TYR A 954 11.62 -1.00 6.57
C TYR A 954 12.84 -0.51 7.39
N THR A 955 13.27 -1.25 8.41
CA THR A 955 14.45 -0.87 9.21
C THR A 955 15.75 -1.09 8.45
N ALA A 956 15.86 -2.13 7.63
CA ALA A 956 17.10 -2.42 6.90
C ALA A 956 17.46 -1.32 5.90
N GLU A 957 16.53 -0.97 5.02
CA GLU A 957 16.78 0.02 3.95
C GLU A 957 17.00 1.42 4.52
N ASN A 958 16.28 1.78 5.59
CA ASN A 958 16.48 3.06 6.26
C ASN A 958 17.82 3.15 7.00
N ALA A 959 18.34 2.05 7.55
CA ALA A 959 19.66 2.06 8.18
C ALA A 959 20.78 2.36 7.16
N THR A 960 20.69 1.77 5.96
CA THR A 960 21.62 2.07 4.86
C THR A 960 21.53 3.53 4.45
N LYS A 961 20.31 4.06 4.30
CA LYS A 961 20.09 5.48 3.97
C LYS A 961 20.71 6.42 5.01
N LEU A 962 20.45 6.17 6.30
CA LEU A 962 21.01 6.97 7.39
C LEU A 962 22.54 6.86 7.46
N GLY A 963 23.11 5.69 7.16
CA GLY A 963 24.55 5.52 7.01
C GLY A 963 25.14 6.42 5.92
N LEU A 964 24.48 6.53 4.77
CA LEU A 964 24.88 7.44 3.69
C LEU A 964 24.76 8.92 4.10
N ASP A 965 23.66 9.31 4.75
CA ASP A 965 23.47 10.69 5.22
C ASP A 965 24.48 11.08 6.32
N CYS A 966 24.85 10.13 7.19
CA CYS A 966 25.90 10.31 8.18
C CYS A 966 27.25 10.63 7.50
N ILE A 967 27.66 9.85 6.49
CA ILE A 967 28.87 10.13 5.71
C ILE A 967 28.78 11.53 5.08
N GLN A 968 27.62 11.89 4.51
CA GLN A 968 27.44 13.18 3.85
C GLN A 968 27.56 14.38 4.80
N ILE A 969 27.06 14.27 6.04
CA ILE A 969 27.19 15.31 7.07
C ILE A 969 28.65 15.45 7.52
N LEU A 970 29.38 14.34 7.65
CA LEU A 970 30.80 14.36 8.03
C LEU A 970 31.72 14.86 6.90
N GLY A 971 31.25 14.82 5.65
CA GLY A 971 32.04 15.19 4.48
C GLY A 971 33.22 14.24 4.26
N GLY A 972 34.41 14.75 3.95
CA GLY A 972 35.61 13.92 3.76
C GLY A 972 35.95 13.05 4.97
N ASN A 973 35.66 13.51 6.19
CA ASN A 973 35.86 12.75 7.42
C ASN A 973 34.96 11.51 7.52
N GLY A 974 33.80 11.52 6.83
CA GLY A 974 32.91 10.37 6.79
C GLY A 974 33.43 9.23 5.91
N TYR A 975 34.40 9.51 5.03
CA TYR A 975 34.97 8.54 4.09
C TYR A 975 36.22 7.82 4.63
N ILE A 976 36.83 8.32 5.70
CA ILE A 976 38.04 7.74 6.30
C ILE A 976 37.69 6.86 7.51
N ASN A 977 38.52 5.84 7.77
CA ASN A 977 38.32 4.88 8.86
C ASN A 977 38.66 5.43 10.26
N GLU A 978 38.99 6.71 10.39
CA GLU A 978 39.12 7.38 11.70
C GLU A 978 37.76 7.67 12.33
N TYR A 979 36.71 7.80 11.51
CA TYR A 979 35.33 7.99 11.96
C TYR A 979 34.52 6.70 11.73
N PRO A 980 33.55 6.40 12.60
CA PRO A 980 32.77 5.16 12.50
C PRO A 980 31.78 5.14 11.33
N ALA A 981 31.55 6.25 10.62
CA ALA A 981 30.52 6.37 9.59
C ALA A 981 30.63 5.29 8.49
N GLY A 982 31.85 5.04 7.98
CA GLY A 982 32.10 4.00 6.98
C GLY A 982 31.83 2.58 7.50
N ARG A 983 32.06 2.31 8.80
CA ARG A 983 31.70 1.04 9.44
C ARG A 983 30.18 0.90 9.54
N LEU A 984 29.50 1.93 10.06
CA LEU A 984 28.04 1.92 10.26
C LEU A 984 27.30 1.66 8.94
N LEU A 985 27.74 2.27 7.83
CA LEU A 985 27.16 2.00 6.51
C LEU A 985 27.37 0.54 6.06
N ARG A 986 28.59 0.01 6.22
CA ARG A 986 28.92 -1.39 5.84
C ARG A 986 28.12 -2.39 6.68
N ASP A 987 27.94 -2.11 7.97
CA ASP A 987 27.12 -2.93 8.87
C ASP A 987 25.63 -2.84 8.50
N ALA A 988 25.10 -1.65 8.25
CA ALA A 988 23.69 -1.45 7.87
C ALA A 988 23.32 -2.26 6.62
N LYS A 989 24.20 -2.25 5.60
CA LYS A 989 23.95 -2.91 4.31
C LYS A 989 23.69 -4.41 4.42
N PHE A 990 24.24 -5.07 5.44
CA PHE A 990 24.00 -6.49 5.69
C PHE A 990 22.50 -6.81 5.85
N PHE A 991 21.72 -5.94 6.49
CA PHE A 991 20.32 -6.20 6.80
C PHE A 991 19.38 -6.13 5.59
N GLU A 992 19.84 -5.67 4.43
CA GLU A 992 19.11 -5.79 3.17
C GLU A 992 19.25 -7.20 2.55
N ILE A 993 20.16 -8.02 3.08
CA ILE A 993 20.52 -9.35 2.57
C ILE A 993 20.22 -10.43 3.63
N GLY A 994 20.70 -10.22 4.86
CA GLY A 994 20.50 -11.11 6.01
C GLY A 994 19.04 -11.17 6.46
N GLY A 995 18.60 -12.34 6.97
CA GLY A 995 17.20 -12.58 7.31
C GLY A 995 16.26 -12.74 6.10
N GLY A 996 16.83 -12.88 4.90
CA GLY A 996 16.14 -12.90 3.60
C GLY A 996 16.27 -11.55 2.90
N THR A 997 16.50 -11.54 1.58
CA THR A 997 16.72 -10.27 0.86
C THR A 997 15.49 -9.36 0.92
N SER A 998 15.69 -8.05 0.74
CA SER A 998 14.58 -7.09 0.66
C SER A 998 13.52 -7.50 -0.37
N GLU A 999 13.94 -8.07 -1.51
CA GLU A 999 13.03 -8.57 -2.55
C GLU A 999 12.18 -9.74 -2.05
N ILE A 1000 12.79 -10.71 -1.36
CA ILE A 1000 12.05 -11.85 -0.79
C ILE A 1000 11.06 -11.37 0.27
N ARG A 1001 11.45 -10.39 1.10
CA ARG A 1001 10.55 -9.79 2.09
C ARG A 1001 9.36 -9.11 1.43
N ARG A 1002 9.56 -8.35 0.34
CA ARG A 1002 8.46 -7.77 -0.45
C ARG A 1002 7.50 -8.84 -0.96
N LEU A 1003 8.01 -9.96 -1.47
CA LEU A 1003 7.18 -11.07 -1.92
C LEU A 1003 6.37 -11.71 -0.78
N VAL A 1004 6.97 -11.87 0.41
CA VAL A 1004 6.27 -12.39 1.59
C VAL A 1004 5.13 -11.45 2.00
N ILE A 1005 5.41 -10.13 2.07
CA ILE A 1005 4.42 -9.10 2.43
C ILE A 1005 3.26 -9.11 1.43
N ALA A 1006 3.57 -9.06 0.14
CA ALA A 1006 2.56 -9.03 -0.92
C ALA A 1006 1.69 -10.30 -0.92
N LYS A 1007 2.30 -11.48 -0.78
CA LYS A 1007 1.57 -12.76 -0.71
C LYS A 1007 0.63 -12.83 0.49
N MET A 1008 1.06 -12.33 1.64
CA MET A 1008 0.22 -12.30 2.84
C MET A 1008 -0.90 -11.26 2.74
N ALA A 1009 -0.67 -10.12 2.07
CA ALA A 1009 -1.72 -9.15 1.77
C ALA A 1009 -2.79 -9.70 0.81
N ASP A 1010 -2.37 -10.47 -0.22
CA ASP A 1010 -3.28 -11.19 -1.11
C ASP A 1010 -4.09 -12.26 -0.36
N MET A 1011 -3.43 -13.07 0.47
CA MET A 1011 -4.09 -14.07 1.32
C MET A 1011 -5.18 -13.45 2.21
N TYR A 1012 -4.92 -12.29 2.81
CA TYR A 1012 -5.89 -11.59 3.64
C TYR A 1012 -7.09 -11.08 2.83
N THR A 1013 -6.84 -10.53 1.64
CA THR A 1013 -7.90 -10.08 0.71
C THR A 1013 -8.81 -11.24 0.30
N LEU A 1014 -8.21 -12.38 -0.06
CA LEU A 1014 -8.94 -13.62 -0.38
C LEU A 1014 -9.73 -14.16 0.82
N MET A 1015 -9.15 -14.18 2.01
CA MET A 1015 -9.83 -14.62 3.23
C MET A 1015 -11.06 -13.77 3.53
N VAL A 1016 -10.93 -12.44 3.43
CA VAL A 1016 -12.03 -11.52 3.70
C VAL A 1016 -13.14 -11.65 2.68
N ALA A 1017 -12.80 -11.75 1.38
CA ALA A 1017 -13.77 -12.04 0.35
C ALA A 1017 -14.55 -13.33 0.66
N SER A 1018 -13.84 -14.42 0.99
CA SER A 1018 -14.44 -15.69 1.40
C SER A 1018 -15.36 -15.57 2.63
N ARG A 1019 -14.96 -14.82 3.66
CA ARG A 1019 -15.81 -14.55 4.84
C ARG A 1019 -17.10 -13.82 4.47
N CYS A 1020 -17.01 -12.78 3.63
CA CYS A 1020 -18.20 -12.04 3.19
C CYS A 1020 -19.15 -12.91 2.37
N TYR A 1021 -18.63 -13.74 1.46
CA TYR A 1021 -19.46 -14.68 0.71
C TYR A 1021 -20.18 -15.67 1.64
N LEU A 1022 -19.47 -16.23 2.62
CA LEU A 1022 -20.06 -17.13 3.62
C LEU A 1022 -21.10 -16.43 4.50
N TYR A 1023 -20.83 -15.19 4.91
CA TYR A 1023 -21.75 -14.40 5.73
C TYR A 1023 -23.05 -14.09 4.97
N ASN A 1024 -22.96 -13.67 3.70
CA ASN A 1024 -24.14 -13.45 2.86
C ASN A 1024 -24.90 -14.76 2.61
N ALA A 1025 -24.20 -15.89 2.49
CA ALA A 1025 -24.81 -17.19 2.31
C ALA A 1025 -25.61 -17.60 3.55
N ALA A 1026 -25.02 -17.41 4.74
CA ALA A 1026 -25.71 -17.62 6.00
C ALA A 1026 -26.95 -16.74 6.15
N ARG A 1027 -26.86 -15.44 5.84
CA ARG A 1027 -28.03 -14.54 5.88
C ARG A 1027 -29.11 -14.93 4.87
N ALA A 1028 -28.74 -15.40 3.69
CA ALA A 1028 -29.70 -15.89 2.71
C ALA A 1028 -30.42 -17.16 3.20
N VAL A 1029 -29.73 -18.03 3.94
CA VAL A 1029 -30.35 -19.20 4.59
C VAL A 1029 -31.24 -18.80 5.75
N ASP A 1030 -30.78 -17.93 6.64
CA ASP A 1030 -31.56 -17.45 7.79
C ASP A 1030 -32.83 -16.69 7.36
N ALA A 1031 -32.75 -15.96 6.25
CA ALA A 1031 -33.90 -15.26 5.66
C ALA A 1031 -34.82 -16.17 4.83
N GLY A 1032 -34.53 -17.48 4.74
CA GLY A 1032 -35.31 -18.44 3.93
C GLY A 1032 -35.22 -18.20 2.42
N ILE A 1033 -34.26 -17.39 1.96
CA ILE A 1033 -34.04 -17.02 0.55
C ILE A 1033 -33.30 -18.14 -0.20
N ALA A 1034 -32.46 -18.91 0.50
CA ALA A 1034 -31.72 -20.05 -0.03
C ALA A 1034 -31.69 -21.19 0.99
N ASN A 1035 -31.47 -22.43 0.57
CA ASN A 1035 -31.13 -23.51 1.49
C ASN A 1035 -29.59 -23.73 1.53
N ALA A 1036 -29.10 -24.51 2.50
CA ALA A 1036 -27.67 -24.76 2.66
C ALA A 1036 -27.02 -25.45 1.43
N LYS A 1037 -27.77 -26.26 0.66
CA LYS A 1037 -27.29 -26.88 -0.58
C LYS A 1037 -27.14 -25.87 -1.71
N ASP A 1038 -28.01 -24.85 -1.77
CA ASP A 1038 -27.92 -23.76 -2.76
C ASP A 1038 -26.65 -22.90 -2.56
N CYS A 1039 -26.06 -22.94 -1.36
CA CYS A 1039 -24.83 -22.23 -1.01
C CYS A 1039 -23.55 -23.07 -1.21
N ALA A 1040 -23.65 -24.30 -1.73
CA ALA A 1040 -22.50 -25.21 -1.89
C ALA A 1040 -21.37 -24.64 -2.77
N GLY A 1041 -21.69 -23.81 -3.76
CA GLY A 1041 -20.69 -23.12 -4.58
C GLY A 1041 -19.83 -22.12 -3.81
N VAL A 1042 -20.40 -21.46 -2.79
CA VAL A 1042 -19.66 -20.53 -1.91
C VAL A 1042 -18.73 -21.31 -0.97
N LEU A 1043 -19.18 -22.46 -0.49
CA LEU A 1043 -18.39 -23.39 0.34
C LEU A 1043 -17.22 -23.99 -0.45
N LEU A 1044 -17.46 -24.44 -1.69
CA LEU A 1044 -16.44 -24.93 -2.62
C LEU A 1044 -15.43 -23.83 -2.97
N TYR A 1045 -15.89 -22.62 -3.28
CA TYR A 1045 -15.03 -21.46 -3.54
C TYR A 1045 -14.12 -21.15 -2.33
N THR A 1046 -14.67 -21.21 -1.13
CA THR A 1046 -13.90 -20.98 0.11
C THR A 1046 -12.90 -22.12 0.38
N ALA A 1047 -13.28 -23.38 0.14
CA ALA A 1047 -12.39 -24.53 0.28
C ALA A 1047 -11.28 -24.55 -0.78
N GLU A 1048 -11.58 -24.17 -2.02
CA GLU A 1048 -10.59 -24.02 -3.09
C GLU A 1048 -9.59 -22.91 -2.77
N ASN A 1049 -10.05 -21.77 -2.24
CA ASN A 1049 -9.17 -20.70 -1.78
C ASN A 1049 -8.32 -21.15 -0.58
N ALA A 1050 -8.89 -21.86 0.41
CA ALA A 1050 -8.13 -22.44 1.52
C ALA A 1050 -7.00 -23.36 1.04
N THR A 1051 -7.34 -24.24 0.09
CA THR A 1051 -6.38 -25.18 -0.51
C THR A 1051 -5.26 -24.44 -1.27
N LYS A 1052 -5.60 -23.42 -2.07
CA LYS A 1052 -4.61 -22.60 -2.78
C LYS A 1052 -3.68 -21.83 -1.84
N LEU A 1053 -4.20 -21.44 -0.67
CA LEU A 1053 -3.47 -20.69 0.34
C LEU A 1053 -2.69 -21.59 1.32
N GLY A 1054 -2.85 -22.92 1.22
CA GLY A 1054 -2.20 -23.88 2.13
C GLY A 1054 -2.73 -23.82 3.56
N LEU A 1055 -3.93 -23.26 3.75
CA LEU A 1055 -4.66 -23.13 5.01
C LEU A 1055 -5.80 -24.15 5.05
N ASP A 1056 -6.30 -24.47 6.24
CA ASP A 1056 -7.61 -25.13 6.36
C ASP A 1056 -8.76 -24.11 6.36
N CYS A 1057 -10.00 -24.59 6.24
CA CYS A 1057 -11.19 -23.70 6.22
C CYS A 1057 -11.46 -23.03 7.59
N VAL A 1058 -11.02 -23.62 8.70
CA VAL A 1058 -11.11 -23.07 10.08
C VAL A 1058 -10.17 -21.87 10.23
N GLN A 1059 -8.98 -21.95 9.65
CA GLN A 1059 -7.98 -20.89 9.65
C GLN A 1059 -8.46 -19.67 8.84
N ILE A 1060 -9.18 -19.87 7.73
CA ILE A 1060 -9.84 -18.78 7.00
C ILE A 1060 -10.86 -18.03 7.89
N LEU A 1061 -11.53 -18.73 8.80
CA LEU A 1061 -12.58 -18.18 9.67
C LEU A 1061 -12.06 -17.56 10.98
N GLY A 1062 -10.76 -17.61 11.26
CA GLY A 1062 -10.16 -16.96 12.44
C GLY A 1062 -9.92 -17.89 13.63
N GLY A 1063 -9.76 -19.19 13.39
CA GLY A 1063 -9.49 -20.16 14.45
C GLY A 1063 -10.72 -20.54 15.29
N ASN A 1064 -10.56 -21.54 16.16
CA ASN A 1064 -11.64 -22.25 16.86
C ASN A 1064 -12.59 -21.36 17.68
N GLY A 1065 -12.20 -20.13 18.05
CA GLY A 1065 -13.04 -19.20 18.81
C GLY A 1065 -14.18 -18.58 18.00
N TYR A 1066 -13.98 -18.27 16.72
CA TYR A 1066 -14.95 -17.51 15.89
C TYR A 1066 -16.02 -18.37 15.22
N ILE A 1067 -15.79 -19.69 15.13
CA ILE A 1067 -16.69 -20.62 14.43
C ILE A 1067 -17.97 -20.89 15.23
N ASN A 1068 -17.92 -20.69 16.56
CA ASN A 1068 -19.05 -21.01 17.43
C ASN A 1068 -20.13 -19.93 17.44
N GLU A 1069 -19.81 -18.67 17.17
CA GLU A 1069 -20.71 -17.53 17.36
C GLU A 1069 -21.26 -16.91 16.05
N TYR A 1070 -20.65 -17.18 14.88
CA TYR A 1070 -21.08 -16.57 13.61
C TYR A 1070 -22.09 -17.42 12.80
N PRO A 1071 -23.04 -16.79 12.09
CA PRO A 1071 -23.97 -17.47 11.17
C PRO A 1071 -23.28 -18.37 10.13
N ALA A 1072 -22.09 -17.97 9.67
CA ALA A 1072 -21.25 -18.75 8.74
C ALA A 1072 -20.75 -20.07 9.33
N GLY A 1073 -20.44 -20.11 10.64
CA GLY A 1073 -20.02 -21.32 11.35
C GLY A 1073 -21.17 -22.31 11.59
N ARG A 1074 -22.41 -21.81 11.60
CA ARG A 1074 -23.62 -22.65 11.61
C ARG A 1074 -23.86 -23.30 10.24
N LEU A 1075 -23.71 -22.54 9.15
CA LEU A 1075 -23.85 -23.05 7.77
C LEU A 1075 -22.86 -24.20 7.46
N LEU A 1076 -21.63 -24.12 7.96
CA LEU A 1076 -20.62 -25.18 7.82
C LEU A 1076 -20.90 -26.42 8.68
N ARG A 1077 -21.51 -26.24 9.85
CA ARG A 1077 -21.99 -27.33 10.72
C ARG A 1077 -23.18 -28.06 10.10
N ASP A 1078 -24.18 -27.31 9.64
CA ASP A 1078 -25.39 -27.85 9.03
C ASP A 1078 -25.12 -28.57 7.70
N ALA A 1079 -24.03 -28.19 7.00
CA ALA A 1079 -23.54 -28.86 5.80
C ALA A 1079 -22.83 -30.22 6.07
N LYS A 1080 -22.65 -30.66 7.33
CA LYS A 1080 -21.96 -31.90 7.74
C LYS A 1080 -20.52 -32.05 7.19
N PHE A 1081 -19.66 -31.03 7.37
CA PHE A 1081 -18.25 -31.10 6.95
C PHE A 1081 -17.22 -31.17 8.10
N PHE A 1082 -17.64 -31.04 9.36
CA PHE A 1082 -16.74 -30.93 10.51
C PHE A 1082 -16.98 -32.04 11.55
N GLU A 1083 -16.56 -33.27 11.25
CA GLU A 1083 -16.12 -34.21 12.27
C GLU A 1083 -14.78 -34.82 11.82
N ILE A 1084 -13.77 -34.73 12.69
CA ILE A 1084 -12.64 -35.66 12.95
C ILE A 1084 -11.35 -34.87 13.25
N GLY A 1085 -10.87 -35.04 14.49
CA GLY A 1085 -9.53 -34.69 14.91
C GLY A 1085 -8.52 -35.75 14.49
N GLY A 1086 -7.30 -35.29 14.17
CA GLY A 1086 -6.13 -36.13 13.95
C GLY A 1086 -5.69 -36.23 12.48
N GLY A 1087 -4.52 -35.65 12.19
CA GLY A 1087 -3.62 -36.11 11.11
C GLY A 1087 -4.17 -36.17 9.68
N THR A 1088 -3.90 -35.10 8.91
CA THR A 1088 -3.81 -35.03 7.45
C THR A 1088 -3.88 -36.35 6.65
N SER A 1089 -5.10 -36.81 6.36
CA SER A 1089 -5.39 -37.77 5.27
C SER A 1089 -6.72 -37.53 4.53
N GLU A 1090 -7.54 -36.54 4.94
CA GLU A 1090 -8.93 -36.35 4.46
C GLU A 1090 -9.17 -35.28 3.38
N ILE A 1091 -8.14 -34.64 2.81
CA ILE A 1091 -8.29 -34.00 1.48
C ILE A 1091 -8.60 -35.05 0.40
N ARG A 1092 -8.41 -36.35 0.69
CA ARG A 1092 -8.85 -37.46 -0.16
C ARG A 1092 -10.34 -37.39 -0.53
N ARG A 1093 -11.22 -36.85 0.32
CA ARG A 1093 -12.67 -36.79 0.07
C ARG A 1093 -13.16 -35.53 -0.61
N LEU A 1094 -12.41 -34.43 -0.58
CA LEU A 1094 -12.88 -33.16 -1.13
C LEU A 1094 -13.22 -33.26 -2.62
N VAL A 1095 -12.70 -34.26 -3.35
CA VAL A 1095 -13.15 -34.56 -4.73
C VAL A 1095 -12.94 -36.03 -5.18
N ILE A 1096 -13.28 -37.10 -4.42
CA ILE A 1096 -13.15 -38.50 -4.94
C ILE A 1096 -13.77 -38.70 -6.34
N GLY A 1097 -14.69 -37.86 -6.80
CA GLY A 1097 -15.28 -38.00 -8.13
C GLY A 1097 -15.31 -36.72 -8.95
N ARG A 1098 -14.16 -36.23 -9.45
CA ARG A 1098 -14.21 -35.84 -10.87
C ARG A 1098 -14.29 -37.16 -11.63
N THR A 1099 -15.45 -37.48 -12.17
CA THR A 1099 -15.49 -38.36 -13.35
C THR A 1099 -15.19 -39.86 -13.11
N LEU A 1100 -15.99 -40.55 -12.28
CA LEU A 1100 -16.25 -42.00 -12.45
C LEU A 1100 -17.77 -42.21 -12.37
N ASN A 1101 -18.49 -42.01 -13.47
CA ASN A 1101 -18.85 -43.00 -14.50
C ASN A 1101 -19.90 -44.04 -14.07
N ARG A 1102 -21.11 -43.80 -14.60
CA ARG A 1102 -22.14 -44.73 -15.11
C ARG A 1102 -22.51 -45.98 -14.33
N GLU A 1103 -23.83 -46.03 -14.08
CA GLU A 1103 -24.70 -47.21 -13.90
C GLU A 1103 -24.41 -48.10 -12.69
N TYR A 1104 -25.35 -48.17 -11.74
CA TYR A 1104 -26.17 -49.37 -11.52
C TYR A 1104 -27.30 -49.10 -10.49
N LYS A 1105 -28.53 -49.23 -11.01
CA LYS A 1105 -29.89 -49.19 -10.40
C LYS A 1105 -30.46 -47.87 -9.87
#